data_AF-A0A445IKB6-F1
#
_entry.id   AF-A0A445IKB6-F1
#
_cell.length_a   1.000
_cell.length_b   1.000
_cell.length_c   1.000
_cell.angle_alpha   90.00
_cell.angle_beta   90.00
_cell.angle_gamma   90.00
#
_symmetry.space_group_name_H-M   'P 1'
#
loop_
_entity.id
_entity.type
_entity.pdbx_description
1 polymer ?
#
loop_
_entity_poly.entity_id
_entity_poly.type
_entity_poly.pdbx_seq_one_letter_code
_entity_poly.pdbx_strand_id
1 'polypeptide(L)'
;MVLTTEGATNSVEAVAFSFLTDDEIRRSSRVKITSPILVDFLLHPVPDGLYDAALGPFDDKSLCKSCGQTSKHCPGHFGHIELVSPVYNPLMFNILSNILQRTCFTCHHFRAPSKEVDIRTSQLELIMKGDIIRAKRLESIIPGKSVDSFNPDEFIHPGDGDESQCYSAEQLGENWTSLQFSEAMSVLRKLLTKKHKKCQKCGAKNPKISKPTFGWFHMNVLSADETRADTIRSVESETTNDDISLGGGDTTDVEDITSAGTAKRDKRKKEKLSYKLAEQNKLSGSLLPSQVKGILELLWENEARLCSYINDIQDQGFGKKAGHSMFFLENIFVPPIKFRPPTKGGDNVMEHPQTVLLTKVLQCNISLGDAHLNKSDPSKVLSRWMDLQQSVNMLFDNKTASGKRDVATGICQLLEKKEGIFRQKMMGKRVNFACRSVISPDPYLAVNEIGIPPYFALRLSYPERVTPWNVVKLRNAILNGPESHPGATHYADKVSIVKLPPKGKLLSLTSRKLPTSRGVILHQGKISDHEFEGKVVYRHLKDGDVVLVNRQPTLHKPSIMAHIVRVLKGEKTVRMHYANCRVATVNNYLFYFFPFRDLSTYNADFDGDEINVHFPQDEISRAEAYNIVNANNQYVKPTSGDPIRALIQDHIVSAALLTKKDTFLSYEEFNQLLYSSGVSMAGLGSFYGKHGQKVFISNSESEMFLFPPAIWKPEPLWTGKQVISALLYYITRGSPPFTAEKNAKIPSNFFKTQIRKGKRYTEDTSKKKDKPDEDKLLIYKNDLVRGVVDKAQFGDYGMIHTVQELYGSNVAGNLLSALSRLFTTFLQMHGFTCGVDDLMLTEGKDVERMNQLKSCEIIGDSVHREFIGVKNSDNIDPVTLQLNIEKKIRSNGEAALTLDRKMTSNLNSRTSSGILKKLLSEGILKPSGKNCISLMTTSGAKGSMVNFQQISSHLGQQELEGKRVPRMVSGKTLPCFPPWDCSPRAGGFIIDRFLTALHPQEYYFHCMAGREGLIGTWVLWVAYVPHRVVLVEYLSAWFSPFNR
;
A
#
# COMPACT_ATOMS: atom_id res chain seq x y z
N MET A 1 -2.12 21.48 23.13
CA MET A 1 -1.74 20.06 23.36
C MET A 1 -0.63 20.08 24.38
N VAL A 2 -0.97 19.84 25.63
CA VAL A 2 0.02 19.53 26.67
C VAL A 2 0.50 18.13 26.33
N LEU A 3 1.77 17.97 25.98
CA LEU A 3 2.39 16.65 25.90
C LEU A 3 2.47 16.17 27.35
N THR A 4 1.49 15.37 27.75
CA THR A 4 1.54 14.60 28.98
C THR A 4 2.79 13.73 28.89
N THR A 5 3.78 14.05 29.71
CA THR A 5 4.99 13.25 29.97
C THR A 5 4.67 11.95 30.70
N GLU A 6 3.40 11.56 30.78
CA GLU A 6 2.90 10.37 31.43
C GLU A 6 2.87 9.24 30.39
N GLY A 7 3.74 8.24 30.56
CA GLY A 7 3.60 6.99 29.83
C GLY A 7 2.23 6.39 30.15
N ALA A 8 1.53 5.87 29.15
CA ALA A 8 0.29 5.14 29.39
C ALA A 8 0.59 3.92 30.26
N THR A 9 0.03 3.86 31.47
CA THR A 9 0.25 2.72 32.39
C THR A 9 -0.48 1.48 31.92
N ASN A 10 -1.57 1.65 31.16
CA ASN A 10 -2.41 0.57 30.67
C ASN A 10 -2.49 0.64 29.14
N SER A 11 -2.24 -0.50 28.46
CA SER A 11 -2.46 -0.68 27.03
C SER A 11 -3.73 -1.48 26.76
N VAL A 12 -4.41 -1.20 25.66
CA VAL A 12 -5.56 -2.00 25.20
C VAL A 12 -5.03 -3.29 24.58
N GLU A 13 -5.28 -4.44 25.21
CA GLU A 13 -4.84 -5.76 24.73
C GLU A 13 -5.81 -6.36 23.71
N ALA A 14 -7.12 -6.22 23.95
CA ALA A 14 -8.17 -6.77 23.11
C ALA A 14 -9.38 -5.84 22.99
N VAL A 15 -10.16 -6.01 21.92
CA VAL A 15 -11.41 -5.28 21.67
C VAL A 15 -12.52 -6.29 21.39
N ALA A 16 -13.57 -6.27 22.21
CA ALA A 16 -14.77 -7.08 22.02
C ALA A 16 -15.87 -6.29 21.30
N PHE A 17 -16.60 -6.95 20.40
CA PHE A 17 -17.72 -6.35 19.68
C PHE A 17 -19.04 -6.94 20.20
N SER A 18 -19.98 -6.07 20.57
CA SER A 18 -21.32 -6.45 21.03
C SER A 18 -22.38 -5.45 20.58
N PHE A 19 -23.65 -5.85 20.66
CA PHE A 19 -24.78 -4.95 20.46
C PHE A 19 -25.14 -4.25 21.77
N LEU A 20 -25.39 -2.94 21.71
CA LEU A 20 -25.80 -2.15 22.87
C LEU A 20 -27.27 -2.45 23.21
N THR A 21 -27.53 -2.80 24.47
CA THR A 21 -28.90 -2.97 24.98
C THR A 21 -29.56 -1.63 25.27
N ASP A 22 -30.89 -1.55 25.18
CA ASP A 22 -31.64 -0.32 25.46
C ASP A 22 -31.34 0.28 26.85
N ASP A 23 -31.12 -0.56 27.86
CA ASP A 23 -30.75 -0.12 29.21
C ASP A 23 -29.32 0.42 29.29
N GLU A 24 -28.40 -0.07 28.47
CA GLU A 24 -27.06 0.51 28.31
C GLU A 24 -27.12 1.84 27.58
N ILE A 25 -28.01 1.98 26.61
CA ILE A 25 -28.26 3.24 25.90
C ILE A 25 -28.71 4.31 26.88
N ARG A 26 -29.75 4.02 27.67
CA ARG A 26 -30.29 4.93 28.67
C ARG A 26 -29.26 5.30 29.74
N ARG A 27 -28.48 4.32 30.23
CA ARG A 27 -27.42 4.58 31.24
C ARG A 27 -26.25 5.41 30.71
N SER A 28 -25.90 5.22 29.44
CA SER A 28 -24.78 5.94 28.82
C SER A 28 -25.17 7.34 28.34
N SER A 29 -26.45 7.54 28.06
CA SER A 29 -26.99 8.81 27.59
C SER A 29 -27.14 9.83 28.72
N ARG A 30 -26.85 11.11 28.42
CA ARG A 30 -27.02 12.23 29.36
C ARG A 30 -28.32 13.00 29.16
N VAL A 31 -28.88 12.98 27.95
CA VAL A 31 -30.12 13.70 27.60
C VAL A 31 -30.96 12.87 26.65
N LYS A 32 -32.27 12.88 26.90
CA LYS A 32 -33.30 12.37 25.99
C LYS A 32 -33.69 13.49 25.02
N ILE A 33 -33.53 13.25 23.74
CA ILE A 33 -33.82 14.25 22.70
C ILE A 33 -35.30 14.15 22.31
N THR A 34 -36.02 15.25 22.45
CA THR A 34 -37.47 15.32 22.19
C THR A 34 -37.81 16.41 21.17
N SER A 35 -37.03 17.49 21.09
CA SER A 35 -37.30 18.62 20.20
C SER A 35 -36.55 18.52 18.86
N PRO A 36 -37.23 18.65 17.70
CA PRO A 36 -36.57 18.73 16.40
C PRO A 36 -35.98 20.12 16.10
N ILE A 37 -36.30 21.12 16.92
CA ILE A 37 -35.78 22.48 16.77
C ILE A 37 -34.35 22.52 17.30
N LEU A 38 -33.41 22.98 16.47
CA LEU A 38 -31.99 22.96 16.80
C LEU A 38 -31.56 24.16 17.65
N VAL A 39 -31.93 25.36 17.22
CA VAL A 39 -31.59 26.64 17.85
C VAL A 39 -32.83 27.54 17.93
N ASP A 40 -32.85 28.43 18.93
CA ASP A 40 -33.88 29.43 19.10
C ASP A 40 -33.67 30.66 18.19
N PHE A 41 -34.56 31.64 18.27
CA PHE A 41 -34.46 32.91 17.51
C PHE A 41 -33.21 33.74 17.85
N LEU A 42 -32.57 33.47 18.99
CA LEU A 42 -31.33 34.12 19.44
C LEU A 42 -30.08 33.28 19.09
N LEU A 43 -30.23 32.21 18.30
CA LEU A 43 -29.19 31.26 17.92
C LEU A 43 -28.58 30.47 19.09
N HIS A 44 -29.28 30.39 20.23
CA HIS A 44 -28.89 29.52 21.33
C HIS A 44 -29.45 28.10 21.10
N PRO A 45 -28.70 27.05 21.50
CA PRO A 45 -29.21 25.70 21.43
C PRO A 45 -30.44 25.49 22.32
N VAL A 46 -31.49 24.90 21.76
CA VAL A 46 -32.74 24.60 22.48
C VAL A 46 -32.51 23.43 23.45
N PRO A 47 -33.02 23.50 24.70
CA PRO A 47 -32.96 22.36 25.61
C PRO A 47 -33.71 21.15 25.04
N ASP A 48 -33.20 19.94 25.30
CA ASP A 48 -33.69 18.66 24.77
C ASP A 48 -33.70 18.56 23.23
N GLY A 49 -33.00 19.47 22.56
CA GLY A 49 -32.75 19.46 21.12
C GLY A 49 -31.43 18.78 20.74
N LEU A 50 -31.19 18.58 19.44
CA LEU A 50 -29.98 17.91 18.95
C LEU A 50 -28.66 18.67 19.20
N TYR A 51 -28.70 19.93 19.62
CA TYR A 51 -27.53 20.72 20.03
C TYR A 51 -27.52 21.07 21.52
N ASP A 52 -28.27 20.35 22.36
CA ASP A 52 -28.29 20.58 23.81
C ASP A 52 -26.88 20.63 24.42
N ALA A 53 -26.62 21.64 25.26
CA ALA A 53 -25.33 21.88 25.92
C ALA A 53 -24.83 20.72 26.81
N ALA A 54 -25.72 19.78 27.18
CA ALA A 54 -25.36 18.55 27.89
C ALA A 54 -24.67 17.52 27.00
N LEU A 55 -24.89 17.55 25.67
CA LEU A 55 -24.17 16.71 24.71
C LEU A 55 -22.74 17.22 24.44
N GLY A 56 -22.48 18.48 24.77
CA GLY A 56 -21.20 19.14 24.58
C GLY A 56 -21.37 20.65 24.42
N PRO A 57 -20.27 21.40 24.44
CA PRO A 57 -20.30 22.82 24.14
C PRO A 57 -20.58 23.03 22.64
N PHE A 58 -21.47 23.97 22.32
CA PHE A 58 -21.80 24.34 20.94
C PHE A 58 -20.72 25.23 20.31
N ASP A 59 -20.18 26.16 21.10
CA ASP A 59 -19.09 27.08 20.73
C ASP A 59 -17.88 26.94 21.66
N ASP A 60 -16.70 27.38 21.20
CA ASP A 60 -15.44 27.32 21.96
C ASP A 60 -15.47 28.08 23.30
N LYS A 61 -16.35 29.08 23.43
CA LYS A 61 -16.56 29.86 24.66
C LYS A 61 -17.56 29.21 25.61
N SER A 62 -18.44 28.36 25.10
CA SER A 62 -19.46 27.70 25.90
C SER A 62 -18.85 26.55 26.72
N LEU A 63 -19.42 26.31 27.89
CA LEU A 63 -19.04 25.20 28.76
C LEU A 63 -20.05 24.07 28.59
N CYS A 64 -19.58 22.83 28.68
CA CYS A 64 -20.47 21.68 28.66
C CYS A 64 -21.28 21.60 29.97
N LYS A 65 -22.59 21.42 29.88
CA LYS A 65 -23.47 21.26 31.06
C LYS A 65 -23.19 19.96 31.83
N SER A 66 -22.67 18.92 31.17
CA SER A 66 -22.42 17.61 31.77
C SER A 66 -21.06 17.48 32.46
N CYS A 67 -19.98 18.00 31.86
CA CYS A 67 -18.62 17.87 32.43
C CYS A 67 -17.97 19.19 32.86
N GLY A 68 -18.59 20.35 32.58
CA GLY A 68 -18.03 21.67 32.90
C GLY A 68 -16.78 22.07 32.09
N GLN A 69 -16.33 21.23 31.16
CA GLN A 69 -15.13 21.48 30.37
C GLN A 69 -15.44 22.27 29.09
N THR A 70 -14.39 22.91 28.56
CA THR A 70 -14.40 23.60 27.25
C THR A 70 -14.37 22.61 26.08
N SER A 71 -14.68 23.08 24.87
CA SER A 71 -14.70 22.30 23.61
C SER A 71 -13.45 21.43 23.39
N LYS A 72 -12.27 21.92 23.77
CA LYS A 72 -10.99 21.22 23.57
C LYS A 72 -10.81 20.01 24.49
N HIS A 73 -11.23 20.12 25.75
CA HIS A 73 -11.01 19.09 26.77
C HIS A 73 -12.21 18.15 26.90
N CYS A 74 -13.41 18.65 26.61
CA CYS A 74 -14.62 17.86 26.64
C CYS A 74 -14.53 16.70 25.62
N PRO A 75 -14.74 15.43 26.05
CA PRO A 75 -14.81 14.30 25.14
C PRO A 75 -16.10 14.31 24.30
N GLY A 76 -17.14 15.02 24.77
CA GLY A 76 -18.50 14.94 24.26
C GLY A 76 -19.31 13.86 24.98
N HIS A 77 -20.62 14.05 25.07
CA HIS A 77 -21.53 13.12 25.75
C HIS A 77 -22.67 12.69 24.84
N PHE A 78 -23.08 11.43 24.96
CA PHE A 78 -24.11 10.84 24.11
C PHE A 78 -25.51 11.24 24.55
N GLY A 79 -26.39 11.42 23.57
CA GLY A 79 -27.84 11.53 23.74
C GLY A 79 -28.53 10.26 23.26
N HIS A 80 -29.84 10.16 23.48
CA HIS A 80 -30.65 9.13 22.84
C HIS A 80 -32.02 9.68 22.44
N ILE A 81 -32.58 9.08 21.38
CA ILE A 81 -33.97 9.26 20.95
C ILE A 81 -34.71 7.98 21.31
N GLU A 82 -35.76 8.09 22.12
CA GLU A 82 -36.65 6.97 22.43
C GLU A 82 -37.75 6.90 21.36
N LEU A 83 -37.84 5.76 20.69
CA LEU A 83 -38.82 5.54 19.63
C LEU A 83 -40.17 5.15 20.25
N VAL A 84 -41.25 5.66 19.67
CA VAL A 84 -42.63 5.35 20.12
C VAL A 84 -42.98 3.88 19.87
N SER A 85 -42.41 3.29 18.83
CA SER A 85 -42.59 1.89 18.44
C SER A 85 -41.26 1.30 17.99
N PRO A 86 -40.97 0.01 18.27
CA PRO A 86 -39.74 -0.63 17.82
C PRO A 86 -39.63 -0.60 16.30
N VAL A 87 -38.40 -0.47 15.82
CA VAL A 87 -38.03 -0.44 14.39
C VAL A 87 -37.07 -1.58 14.12
N TYR A 88 -37.10 -2.18 12.92
CA TYR A 88 -36.15 -3.22 12.56
C TYR A 88 -34.74 -2.63 12.40
N ASN A 89 -33.73 -3.31 12.94
CA ASN A 89 -32.33 -2.94 12.74
C ASN A 89 -31.93 -3.16 11.25
N PRO A 90 -31.59 -2.11 10.50
CA PRO A 90 -31.28 -2.22 9.07
C PRO A 90 -30.10 -3.17 8.81
N LEU A 91 -29.09 -3.18 9.68
CA LEU A 91 -27.87 -3.98 9.48
C LEU A 91 -28.15 -5.48 9.59
N MET A 92 -29.04 -5.88 10.50
CA MET A 92 -29.35 -7.27 10.81
C MET A 92 -30.60 -7.80 10.09
N PHE A 93 -31.31 -6.95 9.33
CA PHE A 93 -32.59 -7.28 8.71
C PHE A 93 -32.54 -8.53 7.80
N ASN A 94 -31.43 -8.72 7.05
CA ASN A 94 -31.27 -9.91 6.20
C ASN A 94 -31.11 -11.20 7.02
N ILE A 95 -30.42 -11.14 8.16
CA ILE A 95 -30.24 -12.27 9.07
C ILE A 95 -31.58 -12.57 9.76
N LEU A 96 -32.26 -11.54 10.26
CA LEU A 96 -33.62 -11.65 10.82
C LEU A 96 -34.57 -12.33 9.83
N SER A 97 -34.59 -11.90 8.57
CA SER A 97 -35.43 -12.49 7.53
C SER A 97 -35.14 -13.98 7.32
N ASN A 98 -33.86 -14.36 7.34
CA ASN A 98 -33.43 -15.75 7.22
C ASN A 98 -33.87 -16.60 8.42
N ILE A 99 -33.81 -16.05 9.64
CA ILE A 99 -34.25 -16.75 10.85
C ILE A 99 -35.77 -16.89 10.84
N LEU A 100 -36.50 -15.79 10.59
CA LEU A 100 -37.96 -15.74 10.61
C LEU A 100 -38.63 -16.69 9.59
N GLN A 101 -38.02 -16.88 8.41
CA GLN A 101 -38.51 -17.87 7.43
C GLN A 101 -38.37 -19.33 7.90
N ARG A 102 -37.51 -19.57 8.89
CA ARG A 102 -37.16 -20.90 9.43
C ARG A 102 -37.77 -21.17 10.80
N THR A 103 -38.28 -20.18 11.49
CA THR A 103 -39.08 -20.35 12.70
C THR A 103 -40.48 -20.84 12.37
N CYS A 104 -41.04 -21.74 13.16
CA CYS A 104 -42.45 -22.10 13.08
C CYS A 104 -43.29 -21.12 13.93
N PHE A 105 -44.41 -20.62 13.40
CA PHE A 105 -45.25 -19.64 14.09
C PHE A 105 -46.27 -20.27 15.06
N THR A 106 -46.41 -21.59 15.05
CA THR A 106 -47.29 -22.32 15.98
C THR A 106 -46.49 -22.91 17.14
N CYS A 107 -45.43 -23.68 16.86
CA CYS A 107 -44.65 -24.33 17.92
C CYS A 107 -43.40 -23.53 18.36
N HIS A 108 -43.09 -22.40 17.73
CA HIS A 108 -41.94 -21.54 18.09
C HIS A 108 -40.58 -22.27 18.17
N HIS A 109 -40.36 -23.29 17.34
CA HIS A 109 -39.07 -23.95 17.14
C HIS A 109 -38.58 -23.74 15.70
N PHE A 110 -37.33 -24.10 15.41
CA PHE A 110 -36.90 -24.19 14.01
C PHE A 110 -37.70 -25.26 13.25
N ARG A 111 -38.00 -25.01 11.98
CA ARG A 111 -38.74 -25.94 11.11
C ARG A 111 -37.93 -27.19 10.73
N ALA A 112 -36.65 -27.21 11.05
CA ALA A 112 -35.76 -28.35 10.93
C ALA A 112 -36.14 -29.45 11.95
N PRO A 113 -35.77 -30.71 11.70
CA PRO A 113 -35.96 -31.77 12.70
C PRO A 113 -35.09 -31.50 13.93
N SER A 114 -35.59 -31.77 15.14
CA SER A 114 -34.86 -31.51 16.40
C SER A 114 -33.48 -32.17 16.41
N LYS A 115 -33.38 -33.41 15.89
CA LYS A 115 -32.10 -34.13 15.74
C LYS A 115 -31.05 -33.35 14.92
N GLU A 116 -31.46 -32.62 13.88
CA GLU A 116 -30.53 -31.81 13.09
C GLU A 116 -30.08 -30.57 13.87
N VAL A 117 -30.96 -29.94 14.64
CA VAL A 117 -30.61 -28.80 15.51
C VAL A 117 -29.64 -29.23 16.61
N ASP A 118 -29.88 -30.38 17.25
CA ASP A 118 -29.01 -30.93 18.29
C ASP A 118 -27.62 -31.27 17.74
N ILE A 119 -27.54 -31.97 16.60
CA ILE A 119 -26.26 -32.31 15.96
C ILE A 119 -25.46 -31.04 15.63
N ARG A 120 -26.11 -30.00 15.09
CA ARG A 120 -25.46 -28.74 14.73
C ARG A 120 -24.97 -27.99 15.98
N THR A 121 -25.71 -28.07 17.07
CA THR A 121 -25.30 -27.49 18.36
C THR A 121 -24.09 -28.23 18.92
N SER A 122 -24.09 -29.57 18.94
CA SER A 122 -22.91 -30.37 19.33
C SER A 122 -21.70 -30.10 18.45
N GLN A 123 -21.90 -29.86 17.14
CA GLN A 123 -20.80 -29.47 16.25
C GLN A 123 -20.16 -28.15 16.67
N LEU A 124 -20.96 -27.14 17.03
CA LEU A 124 -20.46 -25.84 17.49
C LEU A 124 -19.73 -25.98 18.84
N GLU A 125 -20.27 -26.75 19.78
CA GLU A 125 -19.63 -27.06 21.06
C GLU A 125 -18.26 -27.76 20.89
N LEU A 126 -18.14 -28.68 19.94
CA LEU A 126 -16.86 -29.35 19.65
C LEU A 126 -15.86 -28.40 18.99
N ILE A 127 -16.31 -27.54 18.07
CA ILE A 127 -15.46 -26.52 17.44
C ILE A 127 -14.95 -25.53 18.49
N MET A 128 -15.78 -25.14 19.45
CA MET A 128 -15.39 -24.32 20.59
C MET A 128 -14.30 -24.95 21.44
N LYS A 129 -14.43 -26.26 21.74
CA LYS A 129 -13.40 -27.03 22.45
C LYS A 129 -12.13 -27.26 21.62
N GLY A 130 -12.14 -26.84 20.36
CA GLY A 130 -11.04 -26.95 19.41
C GLY A 130 -10.99 -28.26 18.63
N ASP A 131 -11.98 -29.14 18.78
CA ASP A 131 -12.02 -30.45 18.12
C ASP A 131 -12.82 -30.40 16.80
N ILE A 132 -12.16 -29.89 15.76
CA ILE A 132 -12.73 -29.74 14.42
C ILE A 132 -12.96 -31.11 13.76
N ILE A 133 -12.10 -32.09 14.05
CA ILE A 133 -12.15 -33.42 13.41
C ILE A 133 -13.41 -34.16 13.88
N ARG A 134 -13.69 -34.17 15.20
CA ARG A 134 -14.92 -34.78 15.71
C ARG A 134 -16.16 -34.02 15.24
N ALA A 135 -16.11 -32.68 15.16
CA ALA A 135 -17.23 -31.89 14.62
C ALA A 135 -17.56 -32.28 13.16
N LYS A 136 -16.55 -32.52 12.32
CA LYS A 136 -16.75 -33.00 10.94
C LYS A 136 -17.28 -34.43 10.88
N ARG A 137 -16.81 -35.32 11.75
CA ARG A 137 -17.33 -36.69 11.85
C ARG A 137 -18.82 -36.73 12.24
N LEU A 138 -19.32 -35.78 13.03
CA LEU A 138 -20.76 -35.67 13.30
C LEU A 138 -21.59 -35.31 12.06
N GLU A 139 -20.98 -34.76 10.99
CA GLU A 139 -21.71 -34.44 9.76
C GLU A 139 -22.13 -35.69 8.97
N SER A 140 -21.40 -36.80 9.08
CA SER A 140 -21.73 -38.05 8.38
C SER A 140 -22.95 -38.79 8.98
N ILE A 141 -23.40 -38.38 10.17
CA ILE A 141 -24.53 -38.99 10.90
C ILE A 141 -25.88 -38.41 10.45
N ILE A 142 -25.89 -37.32 9.67
CA ILE A 142 -27.13 -36.70 9.19
C ILE A 142 -27.67 -37.47 7.97
N PRO A 143 -28.85 -38.12 8.04
CA PRO A 143 -29.40 -38.87 6.92
C PRO A 143 -29.82 -37.92 5.78
N GLY A 144 -29.24 -38.08 4.59
CA GLY A 144 -29.65 -37.33 3.38
C GLY A 144 -28.55 -36.79 2.46
N LYS A 145 -27.27 -37.16 2.65
CA LYS A 145 -26.24 -36.99 1.61
C LYS A 145 -25.95 -38.35 0.97
N SER A 146 -26.23 -38.47 -0.33
CA SER A 146 -25.64 -39.51 -1.17
C SER A 146 -24.12 -39.40 -1.07
N VAL A 147 -23.49 -40.52 -0.76
CA VAL A 147 -22.04 -40.70 -0.76
C VAL A 147 -21.56 -40.59 -2.20
N ASP A 148 -20.79 -39.56 -2.53
CA ASP A 148 -19.83 -39.69 -3.63
C ASP A 148 -18.67 -40.55 -3.10
N SER A 149 -18.58 -41.73 -3.69
CA SER A 149 -17.57 -42.79 -3.59
C SER A 149 -16.33 -42.48 -2.75
N PHE A 150 -16.21 -43.15 -1.60
CA PHE A 150 -14.92 -43.53 -1.02
C PHE A 150 -14.97 -45.01 -0.65
N ASN A 151 -13.97 -45.76 -1.13
CA ASN A 151 -13.85 -47.21 -1.06
C ASN A 151 -13.98 -47.76 0.38
N PRO A 152 -14.80 -48.79 0.60
CA PRO A 152 -14.86 -49.51 1.87
C PRO A 152 -13.92 -50.72 1.84
N ASP A 153 -12.60 -50.48 1.77
CA ASP A 153 -11.58 -51.52 1.91
C ASP A 153 -10.40 -50.97 2.71
N GLU A 154 -10.64 -50.61 3.97
CA GLU A 154 -9.59 -50.52 5.00
C GLU A 154 -10.24 -50.49 6.38
N PHE A 155 -10.79 -51.64 6.78
CA PHE A 155 -11.01 -51.99 8.18
C PHE A 155 -10.28 -53.31 8.45
N ILE A 156 -9.10 -53.23 9.08
CA ILE A 156 -8.55 -54.32 9.88
C ILE A 156 -8.09 -53.75 11.22
N HIS A 157 -8.90 -54.11 12.22
CA HIS A 157 -8.71 -54.30 13.67
C HIS A 157 -7.73 -53.47 14.53
N PRO A 158 -8.17 -53.10 15.75
CA PRO A 158 -7.36 -52.47 16.78
C PRO A 158 -6.46 -53.52 17.46
N GLY A 159 -5.16 -53.23 17.54
CA GLY A 159 -4.25 -53.90 18.45
C GLY A 159 -4.25 -53.17 19.79
N ASP A 160 -4.55 -53.92 20.86
CA ASP A 160 -4.31 -53.51 22.24
C ASP A 160 -2.87 -53.07 22.43
N GLY A 161 -2.71 -51.88 23.00
CA GLY A 161 -1.44 -51.28 23.37
C GLY A 161 -1.73 -50.09 24.26
N ASP A 162 -1.81 -50.35 25.56
CA ASP A 162 -1.71 -49.33 26.60
C ASP A 162 -0.49 -48.44 26.32
N GLU A 163 -0.73 -47.16 26.06
CA GLU A 163 0.15 -46.12 26.57
C GLU A 163 -0.63 -44.81 26.73
N SER A 164 -0.93 -44.56 27.99
CA SER A 164 -1.36 -43.30 28.55
C SER A 164 -0.52 -42.12 28.05
N GLN A 165 -1.08 -41.27 27.19
CA GLN A 165 -0.88 -39.83 27.28
C GLN A 165 -2.22 -39.13 27.04
N CYS A 166 -3.00 -39.10 28.12
CA CYS A 166 -3.97 -38.06 28.35
C CYS A 166 -3.22 -36.73 28.34
N TYR A 167 -3.17 -36.04 27.20
CA TYR A 167 -2.96 -34.60 27.22
C TYR A 167 -4.24 -34.02 27.79
N SER A 168 -4.17 -33.71 29.07
CA SER A 168 -5.11 -32.90 29.83
C SER A 168 -5.69 -31.81 28.94
N ALA A 169 -7.01 -31.87 28.74
CA ALA A 169 -7.83 -30.88 28.04
C ALA A 169 -7.97 -29.56 28.83
N GLU A 170 -6.94 -29.18 29.58
CA GLU A 170 -6.90 -28.05 30.49
C GLU A 170 -5.66 -27.24 30.10
N GLN A 171 -5.85 -26.29 29.16
CA GLN A 171 -4.98 -25.12 28.81
C GLN A 171 -5.00 -24.70 27.32
N LEU A 172 -6.06 -24.99 26.55
CA LEU A 172 -6.30 -24.36 25.25
C LEU A 172 -7.44 -23.33 25.33
N GLY A 173 -7.41 -22.47 26.34
CA GLY A 173 -8.29 -21.32 26.46
C GLY A 173 -7.50 -20.07 26.09
N GLU A 174 -7.84 -19.45 24.95
CA GLU A 174 -7.98 -17.98 24.80
C GLU A 174 -8.07 -17.54 23.32
N ASN A 175 -7.46 -18.27 22.36
CA ASN A 175 -7.36 -17.80 20.97
C ASN A 175 -8.00 -18.73 19.93
N TRP A 176 -9.06 -18.23 19.27
CA TRP A 176 -9.69 -18.89 18.12
C TRP A 176 -8.79 -18.84 16.88
N THR A 177 -8.64 -19.98 16.21
CA THR A 177 -7.95 -20.07 14.92
C THR A 177 -8.86 -19.68 13.76
N SER A 178 -8.26 -19.24 12.64
CA SER A 178 -9.00 -18.93 11.40
C SER A 178 -9.80 -20.13 10.88
N LEU A 179 -9.28 -21.35 11.07
CA LEU A 179 -9.94 -22.59 10.69
C LEU A 179 -11.19 -22.85 11.55
N GLN A 180 -11.08 -22.76 12.88
CA GLN A 180 -12.22 -22.90 13.80
C GLN A 180 -13.35 -21.93 13.45
N PHE A 181 -13.02 -20.65 13.22
CA PHE A 181 -14.00 -19.65 12.82
C PHE A 181 -14.68 -19.98 11.48
N SER A 182 -13.89 -20.40 10.48
CA SER A 182 -14.41 -20.73 9.15
C SER A 182 -15.39 -21.92 9.19
N GLU A 183 -15.08 -22.93 9.99
CA GLU A 183 -15.91 -24.13 10.16
C GLU A 183 -17.17 -23.83 10.98
N ALA A 184 -17.07 -23.07 12.08
CA ALA A 184 -18.23 -22.63 12.85
C ALA A 184 -19.22 -21.82 11.97
N MET A 185 -18.70 -20.89 11.17
CA MET A 185 -19.50 -20.12 10.20
C MET A 185 -20.08 -20.98 9.07
N SER A 186 -19.41 -22.08 8.71
CA SER A 186 -19.92 -23.06 7.74
C SER A 186 -21.10 -23.84 8.32
N VAL A 187 -21.00 -24.30 9.57
CA VAL A 187 -22.08 -25.00 10.29
C VAL A 187 -23.32 -24.12 10.40
N LEU A 188 -23.17 -22.86 10.84
CA LEU A 188 -24.28 -21.90 10.93
C LEU A 188 -24.91 -21.61 9.56
N ARG A 189 -24.10 -21.41 8.51
CA ARG A 189 -24.61 -21.22 7.15
C ARG A 189 -25.37 -22.44 6.61
N LYS A 190 -24.91 -23.66 6.90
CA LYS A 190 -25.61 -24.89 6.51
C LYS A 190 -26.98 -25.00 7.17
N LEU A 191 -27.10 -24.62 8.44
CA LEU A 191 -28.38 -24.56 9.14
C LEU A 191 -29.30 -23.48 8.53
N LEU A 192 -28.75 -22.29 8.31
CA LEU A 192 -29.46 -21.12 7.77
C LEU A 192 -29.55 -21.11 6.23
N THR A 193 -29.42 -22.25 5.55
CA THR A 193 -29.65 -22.35 4.09
C THR A 193 -30.85 -23.23 3.76
N LYS A 194 -30.98 -24.43 4.36
CA LYS A 194 -32.12 -25.33 4.14
C LYS A 194 -33.45 -24.65 4.52
N LYS A 195 -34.48 -24.82 3.66
CA LYS A 195 -35.84 -24.31 3.88
C LYS A 195 -36.83 -25.48 3.87
N HIS A 196 -37.44 -25.77 5.00
CA HIS A 196 -38.49 -26.78 5.09
C HIS A 196 -39.85 -26.13 4.80
N LYS A 197 -40.70 -26.77 3.98
CA LYS A 197 -42.05 -26.26 3.65
C LYS A 197 -43.07 -26.48 4.77
N LYS A 198 -42.88 -27.50 5.61
CA LYS A 198 -43.66 -27.78 6.82
C LYS A 198 -42.71 -27.87 8.01
N CYS A 199 -43.18 -27.54 9.21
CA CYS A 199 -42.41 -27.78 10.42
C CYS A 199 -42.28 -29.29 10.65
N GLN A 200 -41.07 -29.81 10.84
CA GLN A 200 -40.86 -31.24 11.09
C GLN A 200 -41.21 -31.66 12.52
N LYS A 201 -41.43 -30.69 13.43
CA LYS A 201 -41.81 -30.94 14.82
C LYS A 201 -43.33 -31.02 15.01
N CYS A 202 -44.09 -30.01 14.55
CA CYS A 202 -45.55 -29.94 14.71
C CYS A 202 -46.35 -30.13 13.41
N GLY A 203 -45.69 -30.30 12.25
CA GLY A 203 -46.36 -30.50 10.96
C GLY A 203 -47.04 -29.25 10.37
N ALA A 204 -47.03 -28.11 11.06
CA ALA A 204 -47.70 -26.88 10.63
C ALA A 204 -47.02 -26.20 9.41
N LYS A 205 -47.80 -25.45 8.62
CA LYS A 205 -47.33 -24.66 7.48
C LYS A 205 -47.33 -23.18 7.83
N ASN A 206 -46.14 -22.57 7.80
CA ASN A 206 -46.07 -21.12 7.94
C ASN A 206 -46.59 -20.39 6.68
N PRO A 207 -47.23 -19.23 6.87
CA PRO A 207 -47.55 -18.30 5.79
C PRO A 207 -46.29 -17.84 5.08
N LYS A 208 -46.39 -17.57 3.77
CA LYS A 208 -45.25 -17.11 2.98
C LYS A 208 -44.95 -15.65 3.33
N ILE A 209 -43.76 -15.41 3.85
CA ILE A 209 -43.25 -14.06 4.14
C ILE A 209 -42.46 -13.57 2.94
N SER A 210 -42.93 -12.50 2.31
CA SER A 210 -42.20 -11.81 1.25
C SER A 210 -41.54 -10.54 1.79
N LYS A 211 -40.43 -10.16 1.16
CA LYS A 211 -39.72 -8.90 1.40
C LYS A 211 -39.84 -8.00 0.16
N PRO A 212 -40.95 -7.28 -0.02
CA PRO A 212 -41.16 -6.45 -1.22
C PRO A 212 -40.20 -5.25 -1.27
N THR A 213 -39.76 -4.73 -0.11
CA THR A 213 -38.79 -3.65 0.00
C THR A 213 -37.97 -3.84 1.29
N PHE A 214 -36.78 -3.26 1.36
CA PHE A 214 -35.93 -3.35 2.55
C PHE A 214 -36.54 -2.57 3.72
N GLY A 215 -36.84 -3.25 4.84
CA GLY A 215 -37.38 -2.62 6.05
C GLY A 215 -38.76 -3.07 6.51
N TRP A 216 -39.51 -3.87 5.76
CA TRP A 216 -40.74 -4.48 6.28
C TRP A 216 -41.04 -5.84 5.64
N PHE A 217 -41.81 -6.66 6.37
CA PHE A 217 -42.24 -7.98 5.93
C PHE A 217 -43.71 -7.95 5.53
N HIS A 218 -44.04 -8.59 4.40
CA HIS A 218 -45.43 -8.81 3.99
C HIS A 218 -45.78 -10.28 4.16
N MET A 219 -46.85 -10.56 4.89
CA MET A 219 -47.33 -11.91 5.11
C MET A 219 -48.48 -12.22 4.15
N ASN A 220 -48.29 -13.25 3.32
CA ASN A 220 -49.33 -13.71 2.41
C ASN A 220 -50.27 -14.65 3.17
N VAL A 221 -51.57 -14.54 2.87
CA VAL A 221 -52.63 -15.35 3.48
C VAL A 221 -52.45 -16.83 3.08
N LEU A 222 -52.60 -17.72 4.05
CA LEU A 222 -52.69 -19.17 3.81
C LEU A 222 -54.05 -19.52 3.20
N SER A 223 -54.16 -20.63 2.45
CA SER A 223 -55.48 -21.07 1.99
C SER A 223 -56.33 -21.52 3.19
N ALA A 224 -57.65 -21.34 3.10
CA ALA A 224 -58.59 -21.68 4.18
C ALA A 224 -58.38 -23.11 4.73
N ASP A 225 -58.09 -24.05 3.84
CA ASP A 225 -57.80 -25.46 4.17
C ASP A 225 -56.51 -25.65 4.97
N GLU A 226 -55.47 -24.88 4.67
CA GLU A 226 -54.18 -24.92 5.37
C GLU A 226 -54.31 -24.33 6.78
N THR A 227 -55.03 -23.21 6.94
CA THR A 227 -55.36 -22.65 8.25
C THR A 227 -56.13 -23.63 9.12
N ARG A 228 -57.16 -24.29 8.56
CA ARG A 228 -57.98 -25.26 9.29
C ARG A 228 -57.17 -26.49 9.74
N ALA A 229 -56.29 -26.99 8.87
CA ALA A 229 -55.40 -28.11 9.19
C ALA A 229 -54.40 -27.78 10.31
N ASP A 230 -53.90 -26.54 10.34
CA ASP A 230 -52.96 -26.10 11.38
C ASP A 230 -53.66 -25.82 12.72
N THR A 231 -54.93 -25.38 12.70
CA THR A 231 -55.72 -25.18 13.94
C THR A 231 -56.03 -26.50 14.65
N ILE A 232 -56.31 -27.56 13.88
CA ILE A 232 -56.57 -28.90 14.43
C ILE A 232 -55.31 -29.44 15.11
N ARG A 233 -54.15 -29.31 14.45
CA ARG A 233 -52.86 -29.77 14.96
C ARG A 233 -52.37 -29.02 16.20
N SER A 234 -52.64 -27.72 16.31
CA SER A 234 -52.25 -26.95 17.50
C SER A 234 -53.01 -27.41 18.75
N VAL A 235 -54.28 -27.80 18.60
CA VAL A 235 -55.10 -28.30 19.72
C VAL A 235 -54.64 -29.69 20.16
N GLU A 236 -54.25 -30.57 19.23
CA GLU A 236 -53.70 -31.90 19.55
C GLU A 236 -52.33 -31.84 20.28
N SER A 237 -51.53 -30.80 20.03
CA SER A 237 -50.21 -30.64 20.67
C SER A 237 -50.27 -30.16 22.13
N GLU A 238 -51.39 -29.58 22.58
CA GLU A 238 -51.56 -29.14 23.98
C GLU A 238 -52.08 -30.27 24.90
N THR A 239 -52.74 -31.30 24.36
CA THR A 239 -53.37 -32.38 25.15
C THR A 239 -52.44 -33.52 25.57
N THR A 240 -51.15 -33.48 25.24
CA THR A 240 -50.21 -34.60 25.47
C THR A 240 -49.24 -34.40 26.65
N ASN A 241 -49.34 -33.29 27.40
CA ASN A 241 -48.42 -32.97 28.49
C ASN A 241 -48.96 -33.15 29.92
N ASP A 242 -50.21 -33.58 30.12
CA ASP A 242 -50.80 -33.82 31.45
C ASP A 242 -51.28 -35.28 31.57
N ASP A 243 -50.38 -36.22 31.90
CA ASP A 243 -50.77 -37.54 32.45
C ASP A 243 -49.67 -38.07 33.38
N ILE A 244 -49.78 -37.76 34.68
CA ILE A 244 -49.07 -38.46 35.76
C ILE A 244 -50.08 -38.85 36.85
N SER A 245 -50.34 -40.16 36.89
CA SER A 245 -50.78 -41.04 37.98
C SER A 245 -51.95 -40.64 38.89
N LEU A 246 -53.07 -41.38 38.74
CA LEU A 246 -54.06 -41.61 39.81
C LEU A 246 -53.95 -43.05 40.30
N GLY A 247 -53.75 -43.22 41.60
CA GLY A 247 -53.83 -44.50 42.30
C GLY A 247 -54.51 -44.34 43.66
N GLY A 248 -55.77 -44.77 43.73
CA GLY A 248 -56.44 -45.47 44.85
C GLY A 248 -56.64 -44.79 46.21
N GLY A 249 -57.88 -44.88 46.72
CA GLY A 249 -58.11 -45.11 48.16
C GLY A 249 -58.95 -44.10 48.94
N ASP A 250 -60.24 -44.05 48.63
CA ASP A 250 -61.41 -44.20 49.52
C ASP A 250 -61.54 -43.56 50.94
N THR A 251 -62.80 -43.15 51.20
CA THR A 251 -63.56 -43.03 52.46
C THR A 251 -63.70 -41.71 53.27
N THR A 252 -64.99 -41.37 53.44
CA THR A 252 -65.72 -40.78 54.59
C THR A 252 -66.00 -39.28 54.73
N ASP A 253 -67.26 -39.04 55.10
CA ASP A 253 -68.06 -37.82 55.15
C ASP A 253 -67.83 -36.93 56.41
N VAL A 254 -68.47 -35.75 56.34
CA VAL A 254 -69.01 -34.87 57.42
C VAL A 254 -68.25 -33.57 57.75
N GLU A 255 -68.80 -32.47 57.19
CA GLU A 255 -69.14 -31.13 57.73
C GLU A 255 -68.34 -30.55 58.94
N ASP A 256 -67.66 -29.39 58.77
CA ASP A 256 -68.21 -28.05 59.14
C ASP A 256 -67.17 -26.87 59.09
N ILE A 257 -67.59 -25.78 58.41
CA ILE A 257 -67.48 -24.34 58.72
C ILE A 257 -66.11 -23.72 59.17
N THR A 258 -65.40 -23.00 58.27
CA THR A 258 -65.23 -21.50 58.19
C THR A 258 -63.99 -21.03 57.41
N SER A 259 -64.13 -19.83 56.82
CA SER A 259 -63.15 -18.93 56.16
C SER A 259 -62.97 -19.08 54.64
N ALA A 260 -63.76 -18.28 53.91
CA ALA A 260 -63.75 -18.17 52.45
C ALA A 260 -62.65 -17.20 51.96
N GLY A 261 -61.75 -17.72 51.13
CA GLY A 261 -60.80 -16.95 50.33
C GLY A 261 -60.31 -17.77 49.14
N THR A 262 -60.42 -17.17 47.94
CA THR A 262 -59.76 -17.59 46.68
C THR A 262 -60.21 -18.88 45.97
N ALA A 263 -61.30 -18.79 45.19
CA ALA A 263 -61.52 -19.66 44.02
C ALA A 263 -62.48 -19.02 42.99
N LYS A 264 -62.04 -17.93 42.34
CA LYS A 264 -62.78 -17.31 41.20
C LYS A 264 -61.88 -16.83 40.05
N ARG A 265 -60.61 -17.25 40.00
CA ARG A 265 -59.62 -16.72 39.04
C ARG A 265 -59.38 -17.59 37.81
N ASP A 266 -59.71 -18.88 37.84
CA ASP A 266 -59.38 -19.79 36.72
C ASP A 266 -60.46 -19.93 35.62
N LYS A 267 -61.72 -19.56 35.89
CA LYS A 267 -62.73 -19.48 34.81
C LYS A 267 -62.50 -18.31 33.85
N ARG A 268 -61.83 -17.24 34.28
CA ARG A 268 -61.47 -16.08 33.43
C ARG A 268 -60.27 -16.32 32.50
N LYS A 269 -59.47 -17.37 32.72
CA LYS A 269 -58.35 -17.74 31.82
C LYS A 269 -58.83 -18.49 30.58
N LYS A 270 -59.86 -19.35 30.71
CA LYS A 270 -60.46 -20.08 29.57
C LYS A 270 -61.23 -19.17 28.61
N GLU A 271 -61.94 -18.15 29.09
CA GLU A 271 -62.60 -17.15 28.22
C GLU A 271 -61.61 -16.16 27.56
N LYS A 272 -60.42 -15.94 28.14
CA LYS A 272 -59.36 -15.12 27.51
C LYS A 272 -58.60 -15.85 26.40
N LEU A 273 -58.65 -17.18 26.36
CA LEU A 273 -57.98 -17.99 25.33
C LEU A 273 -58.81 -18.04 24.03
N SER A 274 -60.14 -18.12 24.14
CA SER A 274 -61.04 -18.11 22.97
C SER A 274 -61.08 -16.76 22.26
N TYR A 275 -60.83 -15.65 22.97
CA TYR A 275 -60.72 -14.32 22.37
C TYR A 275 -59.39 -14.09 21.61
N LYS A 276 -58.32 -14.83 21.95
CA LYS A 276 -57.02 -14.77 21.24
C LYS A 276 -57.01 -15.57 19.92
N LEU A 277 -57.87 -16.58 19.77
CA LEU A 277 -57.99 -17.35 18.52
C LEU A 277 -58.77 -16.60 17.42
N ALA A 278 -59.64 -15.65 17.77
CA ALA A 278 -60.38 -14.85 16.80
C ALA A 278 -59.52 -13.78 16.08
N GLU A 279 -58.35 -13.43 16.63
CA GLU A 279 -57.42 -12.45 16.02
C GLU A 279 -56.55 -13.04 14.91
N GLN A 280 -56.35 -14.36 14.86
CA GLN A 280 -55.52 -15.01 13.83
C GLN A 280 -56.10 -14.90 12.42
N ASN A 281 -57.42 -14.70 12.28
CA ASN A 281 -58.09 -14.46 11.00
C ASN A 281 -58.01 -13.00 10.50
N LYS A 282 -57.33 -12.08 11.22
CA LYS A 282 -57.08 -10.68 10.80
C LYS A 282 -55.64 -10.41 10.32
N LEU A 283 -54.81 -11.44 10.17
CA LEU A 283 -53.37 -11.31 9.86
C LEU A 283 -53.01 -11.32 8.37
N SER A 284 -53.82 -10.68 7.52
CA SER A 284 -53.42 -10.34 6.15
C SER A 284 -52.79 -8.94 6.14
N GLY A 285 -51.47 -8.83 5.93
CA GLY A 285 -50.82 -7.52 5.83
C GLY A 285 -49.33 -7.47 6.19
N SER A 286 -48.85 -6.24 6.43
CA SER A 286 -47.46 -5.98 6.84
C SER A 286 -47.25 -6.35 8.31
N LEU A 287 -46.18 -7.10 8.62
CA LEU A 287 -45.85 -7.52 9.98
C LEU A 287 -45.17 -6.39 10.75
N LEU A 288 -45.75 -6.02 11.89
CA LEU A 288 -45.20 -5.03 12.80
C LEU A 288 -44.03 -5.62 13.61
N PRO A 289 -42.98 -4.84 13.92
CA PRO A 289 -41.82 -5.32 14.68
C PRO A 289 -42.16 -5.94 16.02
N SER A 290 -43.14 -5.38 16.75
CA SER A 290 -43.58 -5.90 18.06
C SER A 290 -44.11 -7.34 17.97
N GLN A 291 -44.79 -7.70 16.86
CA GLN A 291 -45.28 -9.05 16.63
C GLN A 291 -44.12 -10.01 16.34
N VAL A 292 -43.18 -9.58 15.49
CA VAL A 292 -41.98 -10.38 15.16
C VAL A 292 -41.10 -10.57 16.39
N LYS A 293 -40.99 -9.56 17.25
CA LYS A 293 -40.26 -9.62 18.52
C LYS A 293 -40.82 -10.72 19.42
N GLY A 294 -42.14 -10.77 19.61
CA GLY A 294 -42.78 -11.82 20.42
C GLY A 294 -42.58 -13.24 19.85
N ILE A 295 -42.54 -13.40 18.52
CA ILE A 295 -42.25 -14.69 17.89
C ILE A 295 -40.81 -15.14 18.17
N LEU A 296 -39.84 -14.20 18.10
CA LEU A 296 -38.44 -14.50 18.36
C LEU A 296 -38.15 -14.74 19.84
N GLU A 297 -38.83 -14.03 20.75
CA GLU A 297 -38.74 -14.27 22.20
C GLU A 297 -39.01 -15.73 22.53
N LEU A 298 -40.15 -16.25 22.05
CA LEU A 298 -40.53 -17.65 22.24
C LEU A 298 -39.57 -18.63 21.57
N LEU A 299 -38.96 -18.26 20.43
CA LEU A 299 -37.92 -19.10 19.81
C LEU A 299 -36.65 -19.17 20.67
N TRP A 300 -36.17 -18.02 21.17
CA TRP A 300 -34.95 -17.95 21.97
C TRP A 300 -35.14 -18.67 23.32
N GLU A 301 -36.35 -18.70 23.87
CA GLU A 301 -36.70 -19.49 25.06
C GLU A 301 -36.66 -21.00 24.78
N ASN A 302 -37.23 -21.43 23.64
CA ASN A 302 -37.31 -22.85 23.28
C ASN A 302 -35.96 -23.45 22.81
N GLU A 303 -35.15 -22.69 22.08
CA GLU A 303 -33.91 -23.15 21.40
C GLU A 303 -32.67 -22.40 21.92
N ALA A 304 -32.61 -22.14 23.22
CA ALA A 304 -31.59 -21.29 23.85
C ALA A 304 -30.14 -21.71 23.53
N ARG A 305 -29.86 -23.01 23.43
CA ARG A 305 -28.51 -23.55 23.21
C ARG A 305 -27.93 -23.23 21.84
N LEU A 306 -28.76 -23.27 20.79
CA LEU A 306 -28.32 -22.92 19.45
C LEU A 306 -28.30 -21.39 19.28
N CYS A 307 -29.29 -20.71 19.85
CA CYS A 307 -29.44 -19.26 19.77
C CYS A 307 -28.32 -18.51 20.50
N SER A 308 -27.67 -19.08 21.53
CA SER A 308 -26.48 -18.47 22.14
C SER A 308 -25.35 -18.29 21.12
N TYR A 309 -25.09 -19.31 20.30
CA TYR A 309 -24.07 -19.27 19.25
C TYR A 309 -24.38 -18.33 18.08
N ILE A 310 -25.65 -18.00 17.87
CA ILE A 310 -26.05 -16.99 16.89
C ILE A 310 -25.68 -15.58 17.40
N ASN A 311 -25.73 -15.36 18.72
CA ASN A 311 -25.39 -14.08 19.33
C ASN A 311 -23.87 -13.93 19.50
N ASP A 312 -23.21 -14.98 19.99
CA ASP A 312 -21.77 -15.02 20.22
C ASP A 312 -21.24 -16.41 19.82
N ILE A 313 -20.57 -16.46 18.67
CA ILE A 313 -19.96 -17.70 18.15
C ILE A 313 -18.80 -18.15 19.05
N GLN A 314 -18.12 -17.21 19.71
CA GLN A 314 -16.97 -17.49 20.55
C GLN A 314 -17.37 -17.80 22.00
N ASP A 315 -18.64 -17.53 22.37
CA ASP A 315 -19.27 -17.72 23.68
C ASP A 315 -18.31 -17.40 24.84
N GLN A 316 -17.67 -16.23 24.76
CA GLN A 316 -16.67 -15.80 25.75
C GLN A 316 -17.32 -15.26 27.04
N GLY A 317 -18.65 -15.40 27.19
CA GLY A 317 -19.38 -15.04 28.41
C GLY A 317 -19.47 -13.53 28.70
N PHE A 318 -18.93 -12.66 27.84
CA PHE A 318 -18.89 -11.21 28.06
C PHE A 318 -20.25 -10.48 27.88
N GLY A 319 -21.33 -11.19 27.55
CA GLY A 319 -22.63 -10.54 27.29
C GLY A 319 -23.86 -11.44 27.31
N LYS A 320 -24.28 -11.90 28.49
CA LYS A 320 -25.55 -12.65 28.71
C LYS A 320 -26.86 -11.87 28.42
N LYS A 321 -26.90 -10.80 27.60
CA LYS A 321 -28.01 -9.82 27.68
C LYS A 321 -28.71 -9.34 26.41
N ALA A 322 -28.34 -9.78 25.20
CA ALA A 322 -29.06 -9.33 23.98
C ALA A 322 -29.26 -10.48 22.98
N GLY A 323 -30.20 -11.37 23.26
CA GLY A 323 -30.55 -12.48 22.36
C GLY A 323 -31.31 -11.99 21.13
N HIS A 324 -32.63 -11.90 21.24
CA HIS A 324 -33.52 -11.45 20.16
C HIS A 324 -33.53 -9.93 19.96
N SER A 325 -33.11 -9.14 20.96
CA SER A 325 -33.19 -7.68 20.93
C SER A 325 -32.28 -7.02 19.90
N MET A 326 -31.18 -7.67 19.47
CA MET A 326 -30.24 -7.12 18.47
C MET A 326 -30.89 -6.78 17.11
N PHE A 327 -32.02 -7.43 16.79
CA PHE A 327 -32.75 -7.27 15.54
C PHE A 327 -33.70 -6.06 15.55
N PHE A 328 -33.92 -5.46 16.72
CA PHE A 328 -34.86 -4.36 16.93
C PHE A 328 -34.14 -3.17 17.54
N LEU A 329 -34.63 -1.97 17.23
CA LEU A 329 -34.16 -0.72 17.79
C LEU A 329 -35.36 -0.05 18.48
N GLU A 330 -35.27 0.12 19.79
CA GLU A 330 -36.21 0.93 20.58
C GLU A 330 -35.62 2.30 20.89
N ASN A 331 -34.30 2.39 21.06
CA ASN A 331 -33.59 3.65 21.25
C ASN A 331 -32.52 3.85 20.17
N ILE A 332 -32.38 5.09 19.70
CA ILE A 332 -31.31 5.50 18.78
C ILE A 332 -30.32 6.40 19.52
N PHE A 333 -29.05 6.01 19.50
CA PHE A 333 -27.97 6.85 20.02
C PHE A 333 -27.76 8.10 19.18
N VAL A 334 -27.65 9.25 19.85
CA VAL A 334 -27.29 10.53 19.25
C VAL A 334 -25.82 10.83 19.58
N PRO A 335 -24.93 10.93 18.56
CA PRO A 335 -23.54 11.29 18.81
C PRO A 335 -23.38 12.71 19.37
N PRO A 336 -22.34 12.92 20.20
CA PRO A 336 -21.99 14.24 20.72
C PRO A 336 -21.82 15.31 19.63
N ILE A 337 -22.03 16.58 20.00
CA ILE A 337 -21.92 17.74 19.09
C ILE A 337 -20.53 17.83 18.43
N LYS A 338 -19.48 17.43 19.16
CA LYS A 338 -18.09 17.39 18.67
C LYS A 338 -17.90 16.57 17.38
N PHE A 339 -18.73 15.54 17.18
CA PHE A 339 -18.70 14.70 15.97
C PHE A 339 -19.70 15.15 14.89
N ARG A 340 -20.55 16.13 15.19
CA ARG A 340 -21.57 16.67 14.29
C ARG A 340 -21.53 18.21 14.25
N PRO A 341 -20.36 18.85 14.12
CA PRO A 341 -20.29 20.30 14.15
C PRO A 341 -20.97 20.92 12.91
N PRO A 342 -21.62 22.08 13.05
CA PRO A 342 -22.10 22.82 11.89
C PRO A 342 -20.92 23.28 11.03
N THR A 343 -21.07 23.21 9.71
CA THR A 343 -20.03 23.61 8.76
C THR A 343 -20.26 25.06 8.35
N LYS A 344 -19.29 25.94 8.61
CA LYS A 344 -19.35 27.36 8.20
C LYS A 344 -18.69 27.50 6.82
N GLY A 345 -19.48 27.77 5.79
CA GLY A 345 -19.01 28.03 4.41
C GLY A 345 -19.15 29.51 4.10
N GLY A 346 -18.10 30.29 4.32
CA GLY A 346 -18.19 31.76 4.29
C GLY A 346 -19.12 32.24 5.41
N ASP A 347 -20.13 33.04 5.05
CA ASP A 347 -21.14 33.56 5.99
C ASP A 347 -22.31 32.59 6.24
N ASN A 348 -22.47 31.56 5.41
CA ASN A 348 -23.56 30.58 5.54
C ASN A 348 -23.16 29.44 6.48
N VAL A 349 -24.00 29.18 7.49
CA VAL A 349 -23.86 28.04 8.38
C VAL A 349 -24.73 26.90 7.85
N MET A 350 -24.07 25.82 7.40
CA MET A 350 -24.74 24.60 6.95
C MET A 350 -24.76 23.57 8.06
N GLU A 351 -25.88 22.89 8.22
CA GLU A 351 -26.03 21.80 9.18
C GLU A 351 -25.22 20.57 8.78
N HIS A 352 -24.78 19.81 9.79
CA HIS A 352 -24.11 18.54 9.55
C HIS A 352 -25.09 17.52 8.94
N PRO A 353 -24.68 16.73 7.91
CA PRO A 353 -25.57 15.77 7.23
C PRO A 353 -26.25 14.76 8.18
N GLN A 354 -25.54 14.32 9.22
CA GLN A 354 -26.10 13.41 10.23
C GLN A 354 -27.17 14.10 11.11
N THR A 355 -27.01 15.39 11.40
CA THR A 355 -28.01 16.17 12.14
C THR A 355 -29.30 16.24 11.34
N VAL A 356 -29.23 16.50 10.03
CA VAL A 356 -30.40 16.52 9.13
C VAL A 356 -31.16 15.19 9.13
N LEU A 357 -30.45 14.06 9.11
CA LEU A 357 -31.06 12.73 9.16
C LEU A 357 -31.70 12.44 10.53
N LEU A 358 -31.03 12.81 11.63
CA LEU A 358 -31.59 12.65 12.98
C LEU A 358 -32.84 13.51 13.20
N THR A 359 -32.86 14.75 12.67
CA THR A 359 -34.04 15.62 12.72
C THR A 359 -35.23 14.97 12.01
N LYS A 360 -35.02 14.36 10.84
CA LYS A 360 -36.08 13.62 10.11
C LYS A 360 -36.61 12.44 10.92
N VAL A 361 -35.73 11.64 11.53
CA VAL A 361 -36.13 10.53 12.40
C VAL A 361 -36.97 11.02 13.56
N LEU A 362 -36.57 12.12 14.21
CA LEU A 362 -37.31 12.70 15.33
C LEU A 362 -38.69 13.24 14.90
N GLN A 363 -38.78 13.93 13.75
CA GLN A 363 -40.05 14.40 13.19
C GLN A 363 -41.01 13.25 12.86
N CYS A 364 -40.52 12.17 12.25
CA CYS A 364 -41.32 10.97 11.99
C CYS A 364 -41.77 10.29 13.30
N ASN A 365 -40.91 10.25 14.32
CA ASN A 365 -41.23 9.65 15.62
C ASN A 365 -42.34 10.44 16.36
N ILE A 366 -42.26 11.76 16.36
CA ILE A 366 -43.31 12.64 16.92
C ILE A 366 -44.62 12.44 16.16
N SER A 367 -44.57 12.44 14.82
CA SER A 367 -45.75 12.23 13.98
C SER A 367 -46.44 10.88 14.23
N LEU A 368 -45.67 9.83 14.51
CA LEU A 368 -46.18 8.52 14.89
C LEU A 368 -46.79 8.53 16.30
N GLY A 369 -46.14 9.21 17.25
CA GLY A 369 -46.67 9.44 18.60
C GLY A 369 -48.02 10.14 18.58
N ASP A 370 -48.15 11.22 17.81
CA ASP A 370 -49.41 11.96 17.64
C ASP A 370 -50.50 11.08 17.03
N ALA A 371 -50.15 10.23 16.06
CA ALA A 371 -51.09 9.29 15.46
C ALA A 371 -51.64 8.27 16.48
N HIS A 372 -50.79 7.79 17.40
CA HIS A 372 -51.18 6.91 18.50
C HIS A 372 -52.05 7.63 19.54
N LEU A 373 -51.67 8.86 19.94
CA LEU A 373 -52.43 9.67 20.90
C LEU A 373 -53.83 9.99 20.39
N ASN A 374 -53.94 10.33 19.10
CA ASN A 374 -55.20 10.65 18.45
C ASN A 374 -56.05 9.41 18.10
N LYS A 375 -55.61 8.18 18.45
CA LYS A 375 -56.26 6.90 18.11
C LYS A 375 -56.68 6.81 16.64
N SER A 376 -55.76 7.20 15.75
CA SER A 376 -55.96 7.26 14.30
C SER A 376 -56.22 5.88 13.69
N ASP A 377 -56.74 5.84 12.46
CA ASP A 377 -56.95 4.59 11.71
C ASP A 377 -55.67 3.72 11.65
N PRO A 378 -55.75 2.39 11.83
CA PRO A 378 -54.60 1.49 11.81
C PRO A 378 -53.75 1.60 10.54
N SER A 379 -54.37 1.93 9.39
CA SER A 379 -53.69 2.15 8.12
C SER A 379 -52.80 3.39 8.12
N LYS A 380 -53.24 4.48 8.78
CA LYS A 380 -52.44 5.71 8.94
C LYS A 380 -51.30 5.50 9.94
N VAL A 381 -51.53 4.75 11.01
CA VAL A 381 -50.46 4.39 11.96
C VAL A 381 -49.39 3.55 11.26
N LEU A 382 -49.80 2.59 10.43
CA LEU A 382 -48.89 1.76 9.64
C LEU A 382 -48.06 2.58 8.65
N SER A 383 -48.66 3.54 7.94
CA SER A 383 -47.93 4.39 7.00
C SER A 383 -46.91 5.29 7.71
N ARG A 384 -47.27 5.90 8.85
CA ARG A 384 -46.33 6.69 9.66
C ARG A 384 -45.20 5.86 10.23
N TRP A 385 -45.46 4.62 10.62
CA TRP A 385 -44.42 3.69 11.06
C TRP A 385 -43.47 3.33 9.91
N MET A 386 -43.97 3.13 8.69
CA MET A 386 -43.14 2.91 7.49
C MET A 386 -42.24 4.12 7.20
N ASP A 387 -42.76 5.35 7.32
CA ASP A 387 -41.96 6.57 7.18
C ASP A 387 -40.82 6.65 8.21
N LEU A 388 -41.08 6.24 9.45
CA LEU A 388 -40.08 6.16 10.52
C LEU A 388 -38.98 5.12 10.20
N GLN A 389 -39.37 3.91 9.81
CA GLN A 389 -38.43 2.86 9.40
C GLN A 389 -37.58 3.30 8.21
N GLN A 390 -38.18 3.97 7.22
CA GLN A 390 -37.44 4.49 6.07
C GLN A 390 -36.42 5.56 6.47
N SER A 391 -36.79 6.46 7.39
CA SER A 391 -35.88 7.49 7.92
C SER A 391 -34.70 6.89 8.68
N VAL A 392 -34.94 5.84 9.47
CA VAL A 392 -33.88 5.07 10.14
C VAL A 392 -33.01 4.33 9.13
N ASN A 393 -33.60 3.72 8.10
CA ASN A 393 -32.83 3.08 7.02
C ASN A 393 -31.89 4.08 6.33
N MET A 394 -32.36 5.30 6.03
CA MET A 394 -31.51 6.36 5.46
C MET A 394 -30.38 6.80 6.41
N LEU A 395 -30.61 6.81 7.73
CA LEU A 395 -29.57 7.12 8.70
C LEU A 395 -28.39 6.12 8.63
N PHE A 396 -28.69 4.83 8.52
CA PHE A 396 -27.68 3.77 8.46
C PHE A 396 -27.11 3.56 7.05
N ASP A 397 -27.96 3.30 6.05
CA ASP A 397 -27.56 2.97 4.68
C ASP A 397 -28.49 3.57 3.61
N ASN A 398 -28.01 4.59 2.91
CA ASN A 398 -28.72 5.21 1.79
C ASN A 398 -29.03 4.28 0.61
N LYS A 399 -28.30 3.18 0.42
CA LYS A 399 -28.54 2.23 -0.69
C LYS A 399 -29.84 1.43 -0.48
N THR A 400 -30.27 1.30 0.76
CA THR A 400 -31.45 0.48 1.12
C THR A 400 -32.76 1.23 1.01
N ALA A 401 -32.73 2.57 0.99
CA ALA A 401 -33.92 3.40 0.90
C ALA A 401 -34.34 3.61 -0.57
N SER A 402 -35.51 3.09 -0.94
CA SER A 402 -36.14 3.36 -2.23
C SER A 402 -36.72 4.77 -2.25
N GLY A 403 -36.07 5.71 -2.94
CA GLY A 403 -36.63 7.04 -3.27
C GLY A 403 -35.71 8.22 -2.96
N LYS A 404 -35.49 9.07 -3.98
CA LYS A 404 -34.70 10.34 -4.03
C LYS A 404 -33.20 10.21 -3.70
N ARG A 405 -32.36 10.39 -4.73
CA ARG A 405 -30.88 10.29 -4.68
C ARG A 405 -30.17 11.50 -4.05
N ASP A 406 -30.90 12.53 -3.62
CA ASP A 406 -30.33 13.81 -3.15
C ASP A 406 -30.15 13.92 -1.62
N VAL A 407 -30.20 12.81 -0.89
CA VAL A 407 -30.14 12.86 0.59
C VAL A 407 -28.73 12.53 1.11
N ALA A 408 -28.30 13.38 2.07
CA ALA A 408 -27.17 13.25 3.00
C ALA A 408 -26.62 11.82 3.18
N THR A 409 -25.30 11.65 3.16
CA THR A 409 -24.63 10.35 3.30
C THR A 409 -24.93 9.66 4.64
N GLY A 410 -25.44 8.43 4.58
CA GLY A 410 -25.60 7.53 5.74
C GLY A 410 -24.29 7.06 6.37
N ILE A 411 -24.39 6.42 7.53
CA ILE A 411 -23.24 6.00 8.36
C ILE A 411 -22.39 4.93 7.66
N CYS A 412 -22.98 3.93 7.02
CA CYS A 412 -22.24 2.88 6.30
C CYS A 412 -21.37 3.45 5.17
N GLN A 413 -21.89 4.45 4.45
CA GLN A 413 -21.14 5.12 3.38
C GLN A 413 -19.93 5.88 3.89
N LEU A 414 -20.01 6.45 5.10
CA LEU A 414 -18.90 7.15 5.74
C LEU A 414 -17.76 6.18 6.14
N LEU A 415 -18.09 4.91 6.37
CA LEU A 415 -17.13 3.88 6.78
C LEU A 415 -16.50 3.15 5.58
N GLU A 416 -17.30 2.71 4.61
CA GLU A 416 -16.89 1.75 3.56
C GLU A 416 -16.15 2.37 2.35
N LYS A 417 -16.34 3.66 2.07
CA LYS A 417 -15.78 4.28 0.86
C LYS A 417 -14.24 4.27 0.85
N LYS A 418 -13.63 4.52 -0.31
CA LYS A 418 -12.17 4.77 -0.40
C LYS A 418 -11.75 5.97 0.46
N GLU A 419 -12.59 7.01 0.46
CA GLU A 419 -12.52 8.18 1.35
C GLU A 419 -13.20 7.92 2.71
N GLY A 420 -13.49 6.66 3.02
CA GLY A 420 -14.08 6.26 4.29
C GLY A 420 -13.08 6.35 5.44
N ILE A 421 -13.61 6.36 6.66
CA ILE A 421 -12.83 6.56 7.89
C ILE A 421 -11.69 5.52 8.03
N PHE A 422 -11.96 4.24 7.75
CA PHE A 422 -10.96 3.18 7.92
C PHE A 422 -9.72 3.42 7.06
N ARG A 423 -9.89 3.72 5.76
CA ARG A 423 -8.75 3.87 4.85
C ARG A 423 -8.09 5.24 4.93
N GLN A 424 -8.87 6.31 5.04
CA GLN A 424 -8.35 7.69 4.96
C GLN A 424 -7.97 8.31 6.31
N LYS A 425 -8.52 7.81 7.43
CA LYS A 425 -8.28 8.38 8.76
C LYS A 425 -7.65 7.41 9.76
N MET A 426 -7.76 6.08 9.55
CA MET A 426 -7.08 5.10 10.40
C MET A 426 -5.79 4.59 9.76
N MET A 427 -5.86 4.01 8.56
CA MET A 427 -4.70 3.43 7.87
C MET A 427 -3.75 4.49 7.32
N GLY A 428 -4.26 5.43 6.51
CA GLY A 428 -3.52 6.62 6.10
C GLY A 428 -3.87 7.77 7.03
N LYS A 429 -2.89 8.53 7.51
CA LYS A 429 -3.11 9.76 8.27
C LYS A 429 -2.25 10.89 7.71
N ARG A 430 -2.75 12.12 7.81
CA ARG A 430 -1.88 13.29 7.69
C ARG A 430 -1.06 13.42 8.96
N VAL A 431 0.24 13.62 8.81
CA VAL A 431 1.19 13.68 9.93
C VAL A 431 1.71 15.09 10.11
N ASN A 432 2.06 15.43 11.35
CA ASN A 432 2.79 16.65 11.68
C ASN A 432 4.30 16.45 11.40
N PHE A 433 5.08 17.54 11.48
CA PHE A 433 6.55 17.51 11.33
C PHE A 433 7.03 16.85 10.02
N ALA A 434 6.33 17.16 8.93
CA ALA A 434 6.72 16.75 7.58
C ALA A 434 6.72 17.96 6.64
N CYS A 435 7.53 17.88 5.58
CA CYS A 435 7.53 18.85 4.49
C CYS A 435 7.56 18.16 3.13
N ARG A 436 7.20 18.90 2.10
CA ARG A 436 7.26 18.45 0.71
C ARG A 436 7.90 19.53 -0.15
N SER A 437 8.73 19.12 -1.10
CA SER A 437 9.33 20.02 -2.08
C SER A 437 9.71 19.27 -3.34
N VAL A 438 9.88 20.01 -4.43
CA VAL A 438 10.53 19.53 -5.63
C VAL A 438 11.98 19.16 -5.30
N ILE A 439 12.47 18.09 -5.90
CA ILE A 439 13.87 17.67 -5.75
C ILE A 439 14.76 18.30 -6.82
N SER A 440 16.01 18.52 -6.47
CA SER A 440 17.04 18.94 -7.42
C SER A 440 18.32 18.14 -7.18
N PRO A 441 19.08 17.84 -8.23
CA PRO A 441 20.28 17.01 -8.07
C PRO A 441 21.41 17.78 -7.38
N ASP A 442 22.24 17.05 -6.64
CA ASP A 442 23.50 17.54 -6.07
C ASP A 442 24.53 16.39 -5.95
N PRO A 443 25.64 16.42 -6.71
CA PRO A 443 26.68 15.39 -6.66
C PRO A 443 27.63 15.52 -5.46
N TYR A 444 27.64 16.64 -4.75
CA TYR A 444 28.58 16.87 -3.63
C TYR A 444 28.07 16.33 -2.29
N LEU A 445 26.77 16.10 -2.17
CA LEU A 445 26.16 15.41 -1.03
C LEU A 445 26.66 13.97 -0.96
N ALA A 446 26.80 13.44 0.26
CA ALA A 446 27.00 12.00 0.40
C ALA A 446 25.74 11.25 -0.05
N VAL A 447 25.89 9.98 -0.46
CA VAL A 447 24.73 9.26 -1.01
C VAL A 447 23.63 9.04 0.04
N ASN A 448 23.98 8.94 1.31
CA ASN A 448 23.04 8.85 2.43
C ASN A 448 22.55 10.22 2.95
N GLU A 449 23.03 11.33 2.41
CA GLU A 449 22.62 12.67 2.82
C GLU A 449 21.43 13.17 2.00
N ILE A 450 20.70 14.12 2.57
CA ILE A 450 19.69 14.91 1.89
C ILE A 450 19.88 16.39 2.23
N GLY A 451 19.91 17.23 1.19
CA GLY A 451 20.05 18.67 1.34
C GLY A 451 18.70 19.31 1.66
N ILE A 452 18.58 19.91 2.84
CA ILE A 452 17.35 20.57 3.28
C ILE A 452 17.50 22.09 3.23
N PRO A 453 16.56 22.79 2.56
CA PRO A 453 16.47 24.25 2.59
C PRO A 453 16.38 24.84 4.00
N PRO A 454 16.95 26.02 4.26
CA PRO A 454 16.89 26.66 5.56
C PRO A 454 15.45 27.02 5.94
N TYR A 455 14.58 27.26 4.95
CA TYR A 455 13.16 27.51 5.15
C TYR A 455 12.45 26.37 5.90
N PHE A 456 12.78 25.11 5.59
CA PHE A 456 12.25 23.95 6.30
C PHE A 456 12.99 23.73 7.62
N ALA A 457 14.31 23.91 7.63
CA ALA A 457 15.11 23.71 8.84
C ALA A 457 14.68 24.60 10.02
N LEU A 458 14.25 25.84 9.74
CA LEU A 458 13.73 26.78 10.76
C LEU A 458 12.34 26.40 11.31
N ARG A 459 11.53 25.65 10.56
CA ARG A 459 10.15 25.29 10.96
C ARG A 459 10.04 23.91 11.59
N LEU A 460 10.79 22.96 11.04
CA LEU A 460 10.86 21.62 11.59
C LEU A 460 11.65 21.67 12.89
N SER A 461 11.03 21.19 13.97
CA SER A 461 11.63 21.17 15.28
C SER A 461 11.66 19.78 15.89
N TYR A 462 12.62 19.57 16.78
CA TYR A 462 12.82 18.33 17.51
C TYR A 462 12.73 18.62 19.02
N PRO A 463 11.91 17.86 19.78
CA PRO A 463 11.80 18.00 21.22
C PRO A 463 13.05 17.40 21.91
N GLU A 464 14.14 18.16 22.00
CA GLU A 464 15.35 17.71 22.69
C GLU A 464 15.19 17.94 24.21
N ARG A 465 15.28 16.85 24.98
CA ARG A 465 15.28 16.91 26.45
C ARG A 465 16.58 17.54 26.95
N VAL A 466 16.48 18.41 27.95
CA VAL A 466 17.62 19.10 28.52
C VAL A 466 18.39 18.15 29.44
N THR A 467 19.68 17.98 29.18
CA THR A 467 20.59 17.11 29.92
C THR A 467 21.91 17.84 30.22
N PRO A 468 22.69 17.39 31.22
CA PRO A 468 23.94 18.07 31.57
C PRO A 468 24.92 18.28 30.40
N TRP A 469 24.94 17.36 29.42
CA TRP A 469 25.83 17.43 28.25
C TRP A 469 25.34 18.34 27.12
N ASN A 470 24.03 18.56 26.96
CA ASN A 470 23.48 19.35 25.86
C ASN A 470 23.00 20.76 26.27
N VAL A 471 22.89 21.05 27.58
CA VAL A 471 22.43 22.34 28.13
C VAL A 471 23.06 23.55 27.45
N VAL A 472 24.38 23.54 27.23
CA VAL A 472 25.10 24.66 26.62
C VAL A 472 24.65 24.88 25.17
N LYS A 473 24.47 23.80 24.41
CA LYS A 473 24.01 23.84 23.03
C LYS A 473 22.56 24.35 22.94
N LEU A 474 21.69 23.84 23.81
CA LEU A 474 20.28 24.23 23.85
C LEU A 474 20.10 25.67 24.33
N ARG A 475 20.91 26.13 25.28
CA ARG A 475 20.93 27.53 25.71
C ARG A 475 21.27 28.47 24.54
N ASN A 476 22.29 28.12 23.75
CA ASN A 476 22.64 28.89 22.55
C ASN A 476 21.51 28.86 21.50
N ALA A 477 20.83 27.72 21.33
CA ALA A 477 19.68 27.61 20.42
C ALA A 477 18.52 28.53 20.85
N ILE A 478 18.22 28.63 22.15
CA ILE A 478 17.22 29.56 22.68
C ILE A 478 17.65 31.02 22.44
N LEU A 479 18.93 31.35 22.66
CA LEU A 479 19.44 32.70 22.43
C LEU A 479 19.35 33.13 20.95
N ASN A 480 19.56 32.20 20.02
CA ASN A 480 19.43 32.44 18.59
C ASN A 480 17.96 32.65 18.14
N GLY A 481 17.00 32.10 18.89
CA GLY A 481 15.57 32.24 18.62
C GLY A 481 15.08 31.45 17.39
N PRO A 482 13.84 31.72 16.92
CA PRO A 482 13.20 30.95 15.85
C PRO A 482 13.59 31.36 14.42
N GLU A 483 14.20 32.53 14.21
CA GLU A 483 14.52 33.03 12.86
C GLU A 483 15.95 32.69 12.41
N SER A 484 16.85 32.42 13.36
CA SER A 484 18.26 32.13 13.07
C SER A 484 18.54 30.63 13.20
N HIS A 485 19.19 30.05 12.18
CA HIS A 485 19.62 28.65 12.19
C HIS A 485 21.11 28.55 12.58
N PRO A 486 21.49 27.68 13.53
CA PRO A 486 20.66 26.78 14.34
C PRO A 486 20.01 27.49 15.55
N GLY A 487 18.71 27.28 15.77
CA GLY A 487 17.93 27.98 16.79
C GLY A 487 16.85 27.10 17.43
N ALA A 488 15.84 27.72 18.06
CA ALA A 488 14.73 27.01 18.70
C ALA A 488 13.41 27.79 18.57
N THR A 489 12.30 27.06 18.50
CA THR A 489 10.96 27.62 18.32
C THR A 489 10.15 27.71 19.61
N HIS A 490 10.19 26.66 20.43
CA HIS A 490 9.41 26.56 21.66
C HIS A 490 10.29 26.03 22.80
N TYR A 491 9.95 26.45 24.01
CA TYR A 491 10.47 25.92 25.27
C TYR A 491 9.29 25.33 26.04
N ALA A 492 9.36 24.06 26.41
CA ALA A 492 8.37 23.41 27.23
C ALA A 492 8.94 23.14 28.62
N ASP A 493 8.14 23.50 29.62
CA ASP A 493 8.35 23.17 31.02
C ASP A 493 7.24 22.21 31.48
N LYS A 494 7.30 21.69 32.72
CA LYS A 494 6.26 20.80 33.27
C LYS A 494 4.86 21.39 33.20
N VAL A 495 4.74 22.72 33.26
CA VAL A 495 3.46 23.45 33.35
C VAL A 495 2.92 23.90 32.00
N SER A 496 3.79 24.34 31.08
CA SER A 496 3.34 24.94 29.82
C SER A 496 4.40 24.95 28.72
N ILE A 497 3.92 25.02 27.48
CA ILE A 497 4.73 25.20 26.28
C ILE A 497 4.71 26.69 25.92
N VAL A 498 5.87 27.33 25.96
CA VAL A 498 6.06 28.74 25.65
C VAL A 498 6.69 28.87 24.27
N LYS A 499 6.05 29.62 23.37
CA LYS A 499 6.62 29.98 22.07
C LYS A 499 7.67 31.08 22.27
N LEU A 500 8.85 30.90 21.69
CA LEU A 500 9.95 31.86 21.80
C LEU A 500 9.69 33.06 20.87
N PRO A 501 9.85 34.31 21.34
CA PRO A 501 9.77 35.48 20.48
C PRO A 501 11.01 35.57 19.55
N PRO A 502 10.90 36.25 18.40
CA PRO A 502 12.00 36.36 17.44
C PRO A 502 13.25 37.07 18.02
N LYS A 503 13.05 38.13 18.81
CA LYS A 503 14.12 38.86 19.54
C LYS A 503 13.58 39.43 20.85
N GLY A 504 14.43 39.56 21.88
CA GLY A 504 14.11 40.35 23.08
C GLY A 504 14.65 39.78 24.40
N LYS A 505 14.46 40.55 25.48
CA LYS A 505 14.88 40.20 26.86
C LYS A 505 14.31 38.85 27.33
N LEU A 506 13.13 38.46 26.85
CA LEU A 506 12.46 37.20 27.18
C LEU A 506 13.27 35.96 26.76
N LEU A 507 14.05 36.02 25.67
CA LEU A 507 14.95 34.93 25.27
C LEU A 507 16.05 34.73 26.31
N SER A 508 16.68 35.83 26.75
CA SER A 508 17.71 35.78 27.80
C SER A 508 17.14 35.24 29.11
N LEU A 509 15.96 35.71 29.53
CA LEU A 509 15.27 35.19 30.72
C LEU A 509 14.96 33.69 30.61
N THR A 510 14.47 33.24 29.45
CA THR A 510 14.15 31.82 29.22
C THR A 510 15.42 30.97 29.18
N SER A 511 16.51 31.45 28.58
CA SER A 511 17.80 30.79 28.57
C SER A 511 18.42 30.61 29.97
N ARG A 512 18.13 31.54 30.89
CA ARG A 512 18.53 31.48 32.31
C ARG A 512 17.70 30.47 33.12
N LYS A 513 16.53 30.06 32.65
CA LYS A 513 15.74 28.97 33.27
C LYS A 513 16.37 27.60 33.08
N LEU A 514 17.29 27.46 32.11
CA LEU A 514 18.05 26.23 31.93
C LEU A 514 19.14 26.12 33.00
N PRO A 515 19.25 24.98 33.70
CA PRO A 515 20.25 24.77 34.75
C PRO A 515 21.67 24.95 34.22
N THR A 516 22.63 25.29 35.08
CA THR A 516 24.03 25.49 34.68
C THR A 516 24.79 24.18 34.80
N SER A 517 25.59 23.82 33.78
CA SER A 517 26.38 22.58 33.76
C SER A 517 27.32 22.41 34.96
N ARG A 518 27.75 23.51 35.59
CA ARG A 518 28.60 23.52 36.80
C ARG A 518 27.88 23.17 38.11
N GLY A 519 26.54 23.24 38.16
CA GLY A 519 25.76 22.99 39.38
C GLY A 519 25.58 21.52 39.75
N VAL A 520 25.88 20.60 38.81
CA VAL A 520 25.65 19.15 38.98
C VAL A 520 26.74 18.47 39.82
N ILE A 521 27.95 19.05 39.89
CA ILE A 521 29.10 18.41 40.54
C ILE A 521 29.10 18.64 42.07
N LEU A 522 28.36 19.63 42.60
CA LEU A 522 28.50 20.08 43.99
C LEU A 522 27.37 19.65 44.96
N HIS A 523 26.32 18.97 44.48
CA HIS A 523 25.20 18.55 45.33
C HIS A 523 24.93 17.03 45.26
N GLN A 524 25.88 16.23 45.75
CA GLN A 524 25.62 14.84 46.15
C GLN A 524 24.76 14.86 47.42
N GLY A 525 23.43 14.79 47.29
CA GLY A 525 22.56 14.54 48.46
C GLY A 525 21.16 15.16 48.46
N LYS A 526 20.78 15.98 47.48
CA LYS A 526 19.39 16.46 47.33
C LYS A 526 18.92 16.30 45.89
N ILE A 527 18.13 15.25 45.66
CA ILE A 527 17.19 15.00 44.54
C ILE A 527 17.50 15.80 43.25
N SER A 528 18.60 15.44 42.59
CA SER A 528 19.06 16.10 41.36
C SER A 528 18.23 15.78 40.12
N ASP A 529 17.40 14.74 40.16
CA ASP A 529 16.59 14.32 39.01
C ASP A 529 15.48 15.34 38.71
N HIS A 530 14.95 16.03 39.72
CA HIS A 530 13.82 16.94 39.54
C HIS A 530 14.12 18.26 38.81
N GLU A 531 15.38 18.73 38.76
CA GLU A 531 15.72 20.01 38.10
C GLU A 531 15.81 19.91 36.57
N PHE A 532 16.17 18.74 36.06
CA PHE A 532 16.28 18.44 34.63
C PHE A 532 15.03 17.75 34.07
N GLU A 533 14.32 16.98 34.91
CA GLU A 533 13.06 16.35 34.57
C GLU A 533 12.04 17.37 34.06
N GLY A 534 11.55 17.19 32.83
CA GLY A 534 10.42 17.93 32.28
C GLY A 534 10.74 19.19 31.47
N LYS A 535 12.01 19.59 31.34
CA LYS A 535 12.40 20.69 30.43
C LYS A 535 12.75 20.16 29.05
N VAL A 536 12.06 20.67 28.03
CA VAL A 536 12.23 20.27 26.63
C VAL A 536 12.38 21.51 25.75
N VAL A 537 13.39 21.51 24.88
CA VAL A 537 13.63 22.58 23.92
C VAL A 537 13.33 22.09 22.52
N TYR A 538 12.40 22.75 21.84
CA TYR A 538 12.08 22.48 20.44
C TYR A 538 13.09 23.17 19.54
N ARG A 539 14.28 22.57 19.44
CA ARG A 539 15.35 23.05 18.57
C ARG A 539 15.01 22.86 17.10
N HIS A 540 15.61 23.65 16.23
CA HIS A 540 15.54 23.47 14.79
C HIS A 540 16.18 22.15 14.34
N LEU A 541 15.80 21.71 13.15
CA LEU A 541 16.48 20.66 12.42
C LEU A 541 17.94 21.06 12.17
N LYS A 542 18.89 20.19 12.50
CA LYS A 542 20.33 20.46 12.36
C LYS A 542 21.01 19.42 11.47
N ASP A 543 22.23 19.74 11.05
CA ASP A 543 23.08 18.78 10.33
C ASP A 543 23.32 17.54 11.18
N GLY A 544 23.21 16.36 10.57
CA GLY A 544 23.35 15.07 11.24
C GLY A 544 22.05 14.49 11.82
N ASP A 545 20.94 15.26 11.86
CA ASP A 545 19.63 14.68 12.14
C ASP A 545 19.21 13.70 11.04
N VAL A 546 18.32 12.76 11.35
CA VAL A 546 17.81 11.79 10.38
C VAL A 546 16.37 12.11 10.00
N VAL A 547 16.05 11.97 8.73
CA VAL A 547 14.70 12.16 8.18
C VAL A 547 14.32 10.99 7.29
N LEU A 548 13.04 10.64 7.27
CA LEU A 548 12.51 9.65 6.35
C LEU A 548 12.04 10.35 5.08
N VAL A 549 12.58 9.92 3.96
CA VAL A 549 12.33 10.50 2.64
C VAL A 549 11.51 9.51 1.82
N ASN A 550 10.37 9.96 1.30
CA ASN A 550 9.39 9.14 0.59
C ASN A 550 8.97 9.77 -0.74
N ARG A 551 9.10 9.02 -1.85
CA ARG A 551 8.55 9.39 -3.16
C ARG A 551 7.24 8.62 -3.41
N GLN A 552 6.21 9.34 -3.85
CA GLN A 552 4.92 8.76 -4.23
C GLN A 552 4.94 8.41 -5.73
N PRO A 553 4.44 7.24 -6.16
CA PRO A 553 3.86 6.15 -5.37
C PRO A 553 4.91 5.26 -4.67
N THR A 554 4.64 4.86 -3.43
CA THR A 554 5.51 3.98 -2.64
C THR A 554 5.18 2.51 -2.95
N LEU A 555 5.92 1.87 -3.86
CA LEU A 555 5.65 0.49 -4.30
C LEU A 555 6.43 -0.57 -3.50
N HIS A 556 7.59 -0.21 -2.97
CA HIS A 556 8.50 -1.10 -2.26
C HIS A 556 9.20 -0.39 -1.11
N LYS A 557 9.78 -1.16 -0.18
CA LYS A 557 10.46 -0.62 1.01
C LYS A 557 11.54 0.43 0.67
N PRO A 558 12.46 0.21 -0.29
CA PRO A 558 13.43 1.24 -0.70
C PRO A 558 12.85 2.57 -1.24
N SER A 559 11.54 2.69 -1.49
CA SER A 559 10.89 3.98 -1.80
C SER A 559 10.67 4.87 -0.57
N ILE A 560 10.92 4.34 0.64
CA ILE A 560 11.04 5.11 1.88
C ILE A 560 12.35 4.76 2.58
N MET A 561 13.28 5.71 2.61
CA MET A 561 14.60 5.53 3.23
C MET A 561 14.91 6.66 4.18
N ALA A 562 15.75 6.37 5.17
CA ALA A 562 16.28 7.36 6.08
C ALA A 562 17.53 7.99 5.49
N HIS A 563 17.55 9.33 5.47
CA HIS A 563 18.67 10.14 5.04
C HIS A 563 19.15 11.05 6.16
N ILE A 564 20.45 11.33 6.16
CA ILE A 564 21.07 12.28 7.08
C ILE A 564 20.87 13.69 6.53
N VAL A 565 20.36 14.58 7.36
CA VAL A 565 20.10 15.97 6.98
C VAL A 565 21.39 16.74 6.87
N ARG A 566 21.48 17.52 5.79
CA ARG A 566 22.44 18.60 5.62
C ARG A 566 21.73 19.87 5.21
N VAL A 567 21.86 20.94 5.98
CA VAL A 567 21.18 22.21 5.73
C VAL A 567 22.01 23.05 4.77
N LEU A 568 21.48 23.29 3.58
CA LEU A 568 22.17 24.03 2.52
C LEU A 568 21.67 25.47 2.47
N LYS A 569 22.56 26.44 2.72
CA LYS A 569 22.20 27.87 2.73
C LYS A 569 21.95 28.39 1.31
N GLY A 570 20.89 29.18 1.13
CA GLY A 570 20.52 29.80 -0.16
C GLY A 570 19.60 28.94 -1.04
N GLU A 571 19.42 27.67 -0.70
CA GLU A 571 18.58 26.73 -1.46
C GLU A 571 17.10 26.85 -1.11
N LYS A 572 16.24 26.53 -2.08
CA LYS A 572 14.77 26.52 -1.91
C LYS A 572 14.15 25.14 -2.12
N THR A 573 14.83 24.26 -2.85
CA THR A 573 14.40 22.90 -3.17
C THR A 573 15.19 21.88 -2.35
N VAL A 574 14.63 20.68 -2.19
CA VAL A 574 15.36 19.58 -1.53
C VAL A 574 16.42 19.06 -2.49
N ARG A 575 17.68 18.97 -2.02
CA ARG A 575 18.81 18.51 -2.84
C ARG A 575 19.10 17.04 -2.58
N MET A 576 19.34 16.27 -3.64
CA MET A 576 19.51 14.82 -3.54
C MET A 576 20.60 14.29 -4.48
N HIS A 577 21.31 13.26 -4.03
CA HIS A 577 22.37 12.61 -4.80
C HIS A 577 21.81 11.65 -5.87
N TYR A 578 22.43 11.65 -7.06
CA TYR A 578 22.03 10.85 -8.23
C TYR A 578 21.93 9.34 -7.99
N ALA A 579 22.79 8.78 -7.16
CA ALA A 579 22.80 7.33 -6.91
C ALA A 579 21.55 6.81 -6.18
N ASN A 580 20.70 7.70 -5.64
CA ASN A 580 19.40 7.35 -5.08
C ASN A 580 18.25 7.46 -6.11
N CYS A 581 18.54 7.82 -7.36
CA CYS A 581 17.53 8.00 -8.39
C CYS A 581 17.42 6.79 -9.34
N ARG A 582 18.37 5.85 -9.25
CA ARG A 582 18.57 4.81 -10.25
C ARG A 582 17.37 3.87 -10.39
N VAL A 583 17.06 3.59 -11.66
CA VAL A 583 16.34 2.39 -12.13
C VAL A 583 17.36 1.32 -12.45
N ALA A 584 17.28 0.18 -11.75
CA ALA A 584 18.06 -0.99 -12.11
C ALA A 584 17.51 -1.59 -13.41
N THR A 585 17.96 -1.10 -14.56
CA THR A 585 17.66 -1.75 -15.85
C THR A 585 18.49 -3.03 -15.93
N VAL A 586 17.85 -4.18 -15.72
CA VAL A 586 18.45 -5.47 -16.04
C VAL A 586 18.40 -5.60 -17.56
N ASN A 587 19.58 -5.75 -18.19
CA ASN A 587 19.65 -6.22 -19.57
C ASN A 587 19.10 -7.64 -19.60
N ASN A 588 17.86 -7.85 -20.00
CA ASN A 588 17.44 -9.12 -20.58
C ASN A 588 16.24 -8.93 -21.52
N TYR A 589 16.47 -9.32 -22.77
CA TYR A 589 15.51 -9.49 -23.85
C TYR A 589 14.43 -10.50 -23.43
N LEU A 590 13.36 -10.07 -22.74
CA LEU A 590 12.04 -10.69 -22.79
C LEU A 590 11.04 -9.82 -22.02
N PHE A 591 10.31 -8.95 -22.70
CA PHE A 591 9.28 -8.12 -22.05
C PHE A 591 7.99 -8.04 -22.87
N TYR A 592 7.13 -9.01 -22.62
CA TYR A 592 5.67 -8.89 -22.63
C TYR A 592 5.16 -9.89 -21.59
N PHE A 593 5.12 -9.51 -20.29
CA PHE A 593 4.01 -9.90 -19.39
C PHE A 593 4.10 -9.43 -17.92
N PHE A 594 5.24 -8.96 -17.39
CA PHE A 594 5.29 -8.55 -15.97
C PHE A 594 6.14 -7.28 -15.74
N PRO A 595 5.55 -6.13 -15.39
CA PRO A 595 6.28 -4.87 -15.15
C PRO A 595 7.03 -4.82 -13.80
N PHE A 596 7.10 -5.91 -13.05
CA PHE A 596 7.62 -5.92 -11.68
C PHE A 596 9.15 -6.09 -11.56
N ARG A 597 9.88 -6.06 -12.69
CA ARG A 597 11.31 -6.38 -12.71
C ARG A 597 12.23 -5.15 -12.53
N ASP A 598 11.77 -3.96 -12.90
CA ASP A 598 12.55 -2.72 -12.80
C ASP A 598 12.30 -2.03 -11.45
N LEU A 599 12.95 -2.54 -10.40
CA LEU A 599 12.87 -1.96 -9.07
C LEU A 599 14.00 -0.93 -8.91
N SER A 600 13.61 0.33 -8.80
CA SER A 600 14.44 1.50 -8.52
C SER A 600 14.43 1.82 -7.03
N THR A 601 15.27 2.71 -6.53
CA THR A 601 15.12 3.23 -5.14
C THR A 601 13.90 4.14 -5.08
N TYR A 602 14.04 5.36 -5.62
CA TYR A 602 12.94 6.32 -5.72
C TYR A 602 12.31 6.42 -7.12
N ASN A 603 12.99 5.98 -8.18
CA ASN A 603 12.58 6.18 -9.59
C ASN A 603 12.44 7.65 -10.00
N ALA A 604 13.32 8.52 -9.52
CA ALA A 604 13.19 9.96 -9.71
C ALA A 604 14.06 10.46 -10.88
N ASP A 605 13.54 11.37 -11.70
CA ASP A 605 14.20 11.88 -12.91
C ASP A 605 14.45 13.40 -12.90
N PHE A 606 14.13 14.07 -11.79
CA PHE A 606 14.39 15.51 -11.54
C PHE A 606 13.69 16.47 -12.54
N ASP A 607 12.53 16.09 -13.08
CA ASP A 607 11.76 16.91 -14.03
C ASP A 607 10.69 17.81 -13.37
N GLY A 608 10.59 17.77 -12.04
CA GLY A 608 9.50 18.40 -11.28
C GLY A 608 8.95 17.50 -10.15
N ASP A 609 9.46 16.27 -10.06
CA ASP A 609 9.20 15.32 -8.99
C ASP A 609 9.19 15.94 -7.57
N GLU A 610 8.13 15.67 -6.81
CA GLU A 610 8.00 16.05 -5.41
C GLU A 610 8.30 14.87 -4.48
N ILE A 611 9.03 15.15 -3.39
CA ILE A 611 9.32 14.17 -2.35
C ILE A 611 8.82 14.66 -0.98
N ASN A 612 8.30 13.73 -0.19
CA ASN A 612 7.91 13.99 1.20
C ASN A 612 9.08 13.68 2.14
N VAL A 613 9.31 14.55 3.09
CA VAL A 613 10.31 14.39 4.15
C VAL A 613 9.57 14.38 5.48
N HIS A 614 9.73 13.32 6.25
CA HIS A 614 9.14 13.14 7.56
C HIS A 614 10.24 13.21 8.62
N PHE A 615 10.03 13.99 9.67
CA PHE A 615 11.01 14.17 10.73
C PHE A 615 10.61 13.43 12.01
N PRO A 616 11.27 12.29 12.34
CA PRO A 616 10.97 11.53 13.55
C PRO A 616 11.15 12.37 14.82
N GLN A 617 10.21 12.27 15.77
CA GLN A 617 10.20 13.09 16.99
C GLN A 617 10.75 12.36 18.22
N ASP A 618 10.85 11.03 18.18
CA ASP A 618 11.32 10.20 19.29
C ASP A 618 12.71 9.63 19.01
N GLU A 619 13.50 9.40 20.07
CA GLU A 619 14.83 8.79 19.93
C GLU A 619 14.78 7.33 19.45
N ILE A 620 13.73 6.58 19.81
CA ILE A 620 13.52 5.20 19.33
C ILE A 620 13.36 5.19 17.81
N SER A 621 12.47 6.04 17.28
CA SER A 621 12.26 6.17 15.83
C SER A 621 13.51 6.68 15.10
N ARG A 622 14.31 7.55 15.73
CA ARG A 622 15.61 7.96 15.18
C ARG A 622 16.59 6.79 15.13
N ALA A 623 16.67 5.96 16.17
CA ALA A 623 17.53 4.78 16.20
C ALA A 623 17.15 3.77 15.12
N GLU A 624 15.87 3.50 14.91
CA GLU A 624 15.39 2.67 13.80
C GLU A 624 15.77 3.26 12.44
N ALA A 625 15.66 4.58 12.28
CA ALA A 625 16.03 5.26 11.04
C ALA A 625 17.54 5.17 10.76
N TYR A 626 18.42 5.32 11.76
CA TYR A 626 19.87 5.20 11.59
C TYR A 626 20.33 3.76 11.28
N ASN A 627 19.69 2.76 11.89
CA ASN A 627 20.17 1.38 11.87
C ASN A 627 19.43 0.48 10.88
N ILE A 628 18.13 0.65 10.69
CA ILE A 628 17.31 -0.26 9.87
C ILE A 628 17.02 0.35 8.51
N VAL A 629 16.48 1.58 8.50
CA VAL A 629 15.92 2.21 7.29
C VAL A 629 16.92 3.11 6.57
N ASN A 630 18.15 3.22 7.09
CA ASN A 630 19.22 4.03 6.50
C ASN A 630 19.50 3.65 5.05
N ALA A 631 19.62 4.66 4.18
CA ALA A 631 19.90 4.51 2.77
C ALA A 631 21.12 3.61 2.48
N ASN A 632 22.15 3.62 3.33
CA ASN A 632 23.31 2.73 3.18
C ASN A 632 22.95 1.26 3.34
N ASN A 633 22.09 0.92 4.30
CA ASN A 633 21.68 -0.46 4.54
C ASN A 633 20.70 -0.97 3.48
N GLN A 634 20.03 -0.07 2.76
CA GLN A 634 19.15 -0.38 1.62
C GLN A 634 19.91 -0.36 0.28
N TYR A 635 21.07 -1.02 0.23
CA TYR A 635 21.87 -1.13 -1.00
C TYR A 635 21.37 -2.23 -1.93
N VAL A 636 20.91 -3.35 -1.36
CA VAL A 636 20.53 -4.58 -2.06
C VAL A 636 19.01 -4.70 -2.19
N LYS A 637 18.54 -5.20 -3.33
CA LYS A 637 17.13 -5.51 -3.58
C LYS A 637 16.70 -6.78 -2.85
N PRO A 638 15.63 -6.75 -2.01
CA PRO A 638 15.15 -7.95 -1.33
C PRO A 638 14.66 -9.07 -2.26
N THR A 639 14.23 -8.74 -3.48
CA THR A 639 13.68 -9.73 -4.43
C THR A 639 14.73 -10.62 -5.09
N SER A 640 15.90 -10.06 -5.43
CA SER A 640 16.90 -10.75 -6.25
C SER A 640 18.31 -10.71 -5.68
N GLY A 641 18.58 -9.90 -4.65
CA GLY A 641 19.93 -9.71 -4.14
C GLY A 641 20.79 -8.75 -4.97
N ASP A 642 20.22 -8.07 -5.97
CA ASP A 642 20.97 -7.17 -6.84
C ASP A 642 21.17 -5.78 -6.21
N PRO A 643 22.33 -5.10 -6.44
CA PRO A 643 22.55 -3.72 -6.03
C PRO A 643 21.66 -2.71 -6.76
N ILE A 644 20.96 -1.86 -6.00
CA ILE A 644 20.07 -0.82 -6.55
C ILE A 644 20.77 0.54 -6.65
N ARG A 645 21.67 0.87 -5.71
CA ARG A 645 22.32 2.19 -5.63
C ARG A 645 23.65 2.19 -6.37
N ALA A 646 23.82 3.14 -7.28
CA ALA A 646 25.02 3.23 -8.11
C ALA A 646 25.13 4.57 -8.83
N LEU A 647 26.34 4.93 -9.25
CA LEU A 647 26.57 6.12 -10.08
C LEU A 647 26.00 5.92 -11.49
N ILE A 648 25.61 7.03 -12.12
CA ILE A 648 24.90 7.03 -13.41
C ILE A 648 25.49 8.08 -14.37
N GLN A 649 25.19 7.94 -15.67
CA GLN A 649 25.46 8.94 -16.71
C GLN A 649 26.92 9.46 -16.71
N ASP A 650 27.11 10.74 -16.43
CA ASP A 650 28.39 11.45 -16.52
C ASP A 650 29.48 10.83 -15.65
N HIS A 651 29.11 10.28 -14.49
CA HIS A 651 30.06 9.58 -13.62
C HIS A 651 30.65 8.34 -14.29
N ILE A 652 29.86 7.62 -15.08
CA ILE A 652 30.31 6.41 -15.80
C ILE A 652 31.25 6.82 -16.95
N VAL A 653 30.92 7.91 -17.67
CA VAL A 653 31.78 8.44 -18.73
C VAL A 653 33.11 8.91 -18.15
N SER A 654 33.05 9.70 -17.09
CA SER A 654 34.21 10.23 -16.37
C SER A 654 35.09 9.10 -15.82
N ALA A 655 34.48 8.05 -15.24
CA ALA A 655 35.22 6.87 -14.79
C ALA A 655 35.96 6.17 -15.94
N ALA A 656 35.31 6.03 -17.10
CA ALA A 656 35.93 5.39 -18.26
C ALA A 656 37.07 6.23 -18.86
N LEU A 657 36.92 7.56 -18.89
CA LEU A 657 37.96 8.48 -19.34
C LEU A 657 39.15 8.53 -18.37
N LEU A 658 38.89 8.61 -17.06
CA LEU A 658 39.93 8.64 -16.04
C LEU A 658 40.76 7.34 -16.05
N THR A 659 40.09 6.19 -16.15
CA THR A 659 40.76 4.88 -16.05
C THR A 659 41.31 4.35 -17.38
N LYS A 660 41.18 5.11 -18.47
CA LYS A 660 41.81 4.80 -19.76
C LYS A 660 43.35 4.80 -19.64
N LYS A 661 44.04 3.92 -20.37
CA LYS A 661 45.52 3.84 -20.37
C LYS A 661 46.21 5.13 -20.80
N ASP A 662 45.57 5.92 -21.65
CA ASP A 662 46.15 7.15 -22.22
C ASP A 662 46.10 8.34 -21.24
N THR A 663 45.48 8.18 -20.08
CA THR A 663 45.25 9.26 -19.12
C THR A 663 46.40 9.33 -18.11
N PHE A 664 47.26 10.32 -18.31
CA PHE A 664 48.35 10.69 -17.42
C PHE A 664 48.04 12.00 -16.71
N LEU A 665 48.45 12.08 -15.44
CA LEU A 665 48.19 13.19 -14.54
C LEU A 665 49.52 13.69 -13.97
N SER A 666 49.64 15.00 -13.86
CA SER A 666 50.71 15.65 -13.09
C SER A 666 50.52 15.43 -11.59
N TYR A 667 51.57 15.69 -10.80
CA TYR A 667 51.51 15.60 -9.34
C TYR A 667 50.40 16.48 -8.73
N GLU A 668 50.24 17.69 -9.27
CA GLU A 668 49.25 18.67 -8.80
C GLU A 668 47.83 18.21 -9.08
N GLU A 669 47.56 17.73 -10.31
CA GLU A 669 46.26 17.21 -10.70
C GLU A 669 45.89 15.96 -9.89
N PHE A 670 46.86 15.05 -9.69
CA PHE A 670 46.68 13.85 -8.88
C PHE A 670 46.25 14.20 -7.45
N ASN A 671 46.97 15.11 -6.79
CA ASN A 671 46.66 15.54 -5.43
C ASN A 671 45.34 16.31 -5.35
N GLN A 672 45.04 17.16 -6.34
CA GLN A 672 43.79 17.91 -6.40
C GLN A 672 42.57 16.98 -6.51
N LEU A 673 42.67 15.93 -7.34
CA LEU A 673 41.62 14.92 -7.50
C LEU A 673 41.43 14.07 -6.24
N LEU A 674 42.52 13.70 -5.56
CA LEU A 674 42.43 13.01 -4.26
C LEU A 674 41.79 13.92 -3.20
N TYR A 675 42.21 15.17 -3.12
CA TYR A 675 41.68 16.14 -2.18
C TYR A 675 40.19 16.40 -2.39
N SER A 676 39.76 16.57 -3.65
CA SER A 676 38.35 16.82 -4.00
C SER A 676 37.42 15.64 -3.68
N SER A 677 37.94 14.41 -3.75
CA SER A 677 37.19 13.21 -3.39
C SER A 677 36.81 13.14 -1.90
N GLY A 678 37.43 13.98 -1.05
CA GLY A 678 37.20 14.03 0.39
C GLY A 678 38.32 13.38 1.23
N VAL A 679 39.43 13.00 0.60
CA VAL A 679 40.67 12.57 1.25
C VAL A 679 41.51 13.83 1.51
N SER A 680 41.51 14.33 2.74
CA SER A 680 42.23 15.57 3.06
C SER A 680 43.73 15.36 3.29
N MET A 681 44.53 16.29 2.73
CA MET A 681 45.96 16.53 2.96
C MET A 681 46.26 17.46 4.15
N ALA A 682 45.29 17.77 5.02
CA ALA A 682 45.53 18.75 6.07
C ALA A 682 46.22 18.15 7.30
N GLY A 683 47.55 18.28 7.32
CA GLY A 683 48.36 18.20 8.53
C GLY A 683 48.01 19.30 9.54
N LEU A 684 48.48 19.06 10.76
CA LEU A 684 48.40 19.87 11.98
C LEU A 684 48.33 21.40 11.75
N GLY A 685 47.28 22.05 12.27
CA GLY A 685 47.33 23.49 12.56
C GLY A 685 46.11 24.32 12.12
N SER A 686 45.25 24.62 13.10
CA SER A 686 44.44 25.85 13.19
C SER A 686 43.30 26.08 12.19
N PHE A 687 42.11 25.53 12.49
CA PHE A 687 40.84 26.26 12.36
C PHE A 687 39.86 25.89 13.48
N TYR A 688 40.08 26.46 14.67
CA TYR A 688 38.98 26.73 15.60
C TYR A 688 38.08 27.80 14.95
N GLY A 689 37.10 27.39 14.16
CA GLY A 689 36.15 28.34 13.56
C GLY A 689 35.25 27.79 12.47
N LYS A 690 33.99 27.55 12.86
CA LYS A 690 32.79 27.31 12.02
C LYS A 690 32.60 25.89 11.47
N HIS A 691 31.57 25.23 12.01
CA HIS A 691 31.00 23.99 11.53
C HIS A 691 30.54 24.11 10.07
N GLY A 692 31.33 23.51 9.19
CA GLY A 692 30.96 23.07 7.85
C GLY A 692 31.80 21.84 7.56
N GLN A 693 31.51 20.73 8.25
CA GLN A 693 32.16 19.44 7.98
C GLN A 693 31.78 19.03 6.55
N LYS A 694 32.63 19.36 5.57
CA LYS A 694 32.74 18.54 4.37
C LYS A 694 33.07 17.13 4.86
N VAL A 695 32.33 16.13 4.41
CA VAL A 695 32.50 14.72 4.81
C VAL A 695 33.95 14.31 4.55
N PHE A 696 34.75 14.31 5.62
CA PHE A 696 36.11 13.80 5.63
C PHE A 696 36.04 12.29 5.75
N ILE A 697 36.83 11.60 4.93
CA ILE A 697 36.85 10.13 4.87
C ILE A 697 37.75 9.52 5.98
N SER A 698 38.51 10.33 6.73
CA SER A 698 39.28 9.84 7.88
C SER A 698 39.43 10.87 9.01
N ASN A 699 39.17 10.43 10.25
CA ASN A 699 39.37 11.21 11.49
C ASN A 699 40.78 11.04 12.11
N SER A 700 41.69 10.29 11.48
CA SER A 700 43.02 10.01 12.04
C SER A 700 44.06 10.98 11.47
N GLU A 701 44.52 11.92 12.30
CA GLU A 701 45.68 12.78 12.07
C GLU A 701 46.96 11.93 12.04
N SER A 702 47.34 11.29 10.92
CA SER A 702 48.67 10.63 10.79
C SER A 702 49.04 10.27 9.35
N GLU A 703 50.30 10.61 9.01
CA GLU A 703 51.11 10.39 7.81
C GLU A 703 50.44 9.79 6.56
N MET A 704 50.48 10.59 5.49
CA MET A 704 49.97 10.27 4.17
C MET A 704 50.96 9.35 3.43
N PHE A 705 50.46 8.28 2.82
CA PHE A 705 51.28 7.42 1.97
C PHE A 705 51.45 8.09 0.59
N LEU A 706 52.68 8.50 0.27
CA LEU A 706 53.02 9.03 -1.05
C LEU A 706 52.97 7.89 -2.08
N PHE A 707 51.98 7.91 -2.97
CA PHE A 707 51.94 6.98 -4.09
C PHE A 707 53.06 7.32 -5.08
N PRO A 708 53.97 6.37 -5.39
CA PRO A 708 55.03 6.64 -6.35
C PRO A 708 54.46 6.87 -7.76
N PRO A 709 55.10 7.72 -8.58
CA PRO A 709 54.68 7.91 -9.96
C PRO A 709 54.86 6.62 -10.76
N ALA A 710 53.94 6.37 -11.70
CA ALA A 710 54.06 5.22 -12.61
C ALA A 710 55.17 5.42 -13.64
N ILE A 711 55.40 6.66 -14.05
CA ILE A 711 56.47 7.06 -14.97
C ILE A 711 57.37 8.03 -14.24
N TRP A 712 58.67 7.73 -14.17
CA TRP A 712 59.66 8.57 -13.49
C TRP A 712 60.38 9.54 -14.43
N LYS A 713 60.50 9.20 -15.71
CA LYS A 713 61.24 9.97 -16.73
C LYS A 713 60.44 9.94 -18.05
N PRO A 714 60.33 11.04 -18.82
CA PRO A 714 61.01 12.34 -18.68
C PRO A 714 60.52 13.20 -17.50
N GLU A 715 59.25 13.05 -17.10
CA GLU A 715 58.65 13.74 -15.95
C GLU A 715 57.90 12.73 -15.08
N PRO A 716 57.75 13.01 -13.76
CA PRO A 716 56.97 12.16 -12.86
C PRO A 716 55.47 12.27 -13.21
N LEU A 717 54.90 11.19 -13.74
CA LEU A 717 53.48 11.12 -14.10
C LEU A 717 52.78 9.98 -13.38
N TRP A 718 51.55 10.26 -12.95
CA TRP A 718 50.62 9.30 -12.38
C TRP A 718 49.58 8.89 -13.41
N THR A 719 49.03 7.69 -13.27
CA THR A 719 47.92 7.22 -14.10
C THR A 719 46.59 7.46 -13.39
N GLY A 720 45.51 7.64 -14.15
CA GLY A 720 44.18 7.76 -13.54
C GLY A 720 43.74 6.49 -12.77
N LYS A 721 44.27 5.31 -13.12
CA LYS A 721 44.07 4.07 -12.35
C LYS A 721 44.70 4.13 -10.95
N GLN A 722 45.85 4.81 -10.80
CA GLN A 722 46.48 5.02 -9.49
C GLN A 722 45.63 5.91 -8.58
N VAL A 723 44.84 6.85 -9.12
CA VAL A 723 43.92 7.69 -8.31
C VAL A 723 42.87 6.82 -7.62
N ILE A 724 42.28 5.87 -8.36
CA ILE A 724 41.29 4.93 -7.80
C ILE A 724 41.95 3.99 -6.78
N SER A 725 43.17 3.53 -7.04
CA SER A 725 43.94 2.67 -6.13
C SER A 725 44.23 3.40 -4.81
N ALA A 726 44.67 4.66 -4.90
CA ALA A 726 44.88 5.51 -3.74
C ALA A 726 43.59 5.73 -2.94
N LEU A 727 42.47 6.00 -3.61
CA LEU A 727 41.18 6.15 -2.96
C LEU A 727 40.74 4.88 -2.22
N LEU A 728 40.87 3.71 -2.85
CA LEU A 728 40.54 2.42 -2.23
C LEU A 728 41.42 2.17 -1.00
N TYR A 729 42.71 2.48 -1.08
CA TYR A 729 43.64 2.37 0.05
C TYR A 729 43.21 3.24 1.24
N TYR A 730 42.84 4.51 1.02
CA TYR A 730 42.39 5.39 2.10
C TYR A 730 41.08 4.92 2.75
N ILE A 731 40.12 4.45 1.95
CA ILE A 731 38.82 4.02 2.45
C ILE A 731 38.91 2.69 3.20
N THR A 732 39.75 1.77 2.75
CA THR A 732 39.92 0.44 3.35
C THR A 732 41.05 0.39 4.39
N ARG A 733 41.57 1.56 4.81
CA ARG A 733 42.66 1.66 5.79
C ARG A 733 42.26 0.97 7.10
N GLY A 734 43.06 0.00 7.54
CA GLY A 734 42.79 -0.80 8.73
C GLY A 734 42.13 -2.16 8.47
N SER A 735 41.75 -2.45 7.23
CA SER A 735 41.15 -3.72 6.81
C SER A 735 42.07 -4.47 5.82
N PRO A 736 41.97 -5.81 5.68
CA PRO A 736 42.80 -6.55 4.74
C PRO A 736 42.49 -6.13 3.30
N PRO A 737 43.50 -5.98 2.42
CA PRO A 737 43.27 -5.61 1.03
C PRO A 737 42.58 -6.73 0.26
N PHE A 738 41.74 -6.38 -0.71
CA PHE A 738 40.99 -7.35 -1.50
C PHE A 738 41.50 -7.46 -2.94
N THR A 739 41.21 -8.61 -3.55
CA THR A 739 41.49 -8.89 -4.95
C THR A 739 40.19 -9.29 -5.63
N ALA A 740 39.86 -8.65 -6.75
CA ALA A 740 38.65 -8.92 -7.50
C ALA A 740 38.93 -8.86 -9.01
N GLU A 741 38.40 -9.82 -9.76
CA GLU A 741 38.43 -9.84 -11.22
C GLU A 741 37.01 -9.83 -11.78
N LYS A 742 36.74 -8.93 -12.73
CA LYS A 742 35.44 -8.84 -13.40
C LYS A 742 35.58 -8.37 -14.84
N ASN A 743 34.72 -8.88 -15.71
CA ASN A 743 34.62 -8.41 -17.09
C ASN A 743 34.02 -6.98 -17.15
N ALA A 744 34.60 -6.15 -17.98
CA ALA A 744 34.06 -4.87 -18.40
C ALA A 744 33.02 -5.10 -19.53
N LYS A 745 32.19 -4.10 -19.75
CA LYS A 745 31.26 -3.98 -20.87
C LYS A 745 31.96 -3.47 -22.14
N ILE A 746 33.05 -2.73 -22.00
CA ILE A 746 33.81 -2.18 -23.13
C ILE A 746 34.69 -3.28 -23.76
N PRO A 747 34.54 -3.59 -25.06
CA PRO A 747 35.29 -4.66 -25.69
C PRO A 747 36.77 -4.30 -25.91
N SER A 748 37.64 -5.32 -25.94
CA SER A 748 39.10 -5.18 -26.07
C SER A 748 39.58 -4.42 -27.32
N ASN A 749 38.76 -4.32 -28.36
CA ASN A 749 39.07 -3.61 -29.61
C ASN A 749 38.71 -2.12 -29.60
N PHE A 750 38.02 -1.63 -28.56
CA PHE A 750 37.43 -0.28 -28.55
C PHE A 750 38.46 0.86 -28.55
N PHE A 751 39.54 0.70 -27.77
CA PHE A 751 40.60 1.71 -27.63
C PHE A 751 41.77 1.52 -28.60
N LYS A 752 41.73 0.50 -29.49
CA LYS A 752 42.79 0.30 -30.47
C LYS A 752 42.66 1.36 -31.57
N THR A 753 43.50 2.39 -31.52
CA THR A 753 43.73 3.26 -32.67
C THR A 753 44.37 2.43 -33.78
N GLN A 754 43.76 2.41 -34.97
CA GLN A 754 44.45 1.89 -36.16
C GLN A 754 45.63 2.83 -36.46
N ILE A 755 46.79 2.53 -35.88
CA ILE A 755 48.05 3.09 -36.37
C ILE A 755 48.20 2.54 -37.80
N ARG A 756 48.15 3.44 -38.80
CA ARG A 756 48.46 3.11 -40.19
C ARG A 756 49.75 2.29 -40.20
N LYS A 757 49.65 1.03 -40.64
CA LYS A 757 50.80 0.12 -40.77
C LYS A 757 51.82 0.73 -41.74
N GLY A 758 52.80 1.43 -41.19
CA GLY A 758 54.05 1.70 -41.88
C GLY A 758 54.89 0.44 -41.91
N LYS A 759 55.04 -0.12 -43.12
CA LYS A 759 55.98 -1.18 -43.55
C LYS A 759 55.96 -2.53 -42.81
N ARG A 760 55.72 -3.57 -43.62
CA ARG A 760 55.83 -5.00 -43.30
C ARG A 760 57.21 -5.30 -42.69
N TYR A 761 57.22 -5.84 -41.47
CA TYR A 761 58.27 -6.74 -41.02
C TYR A 761 57.66 -8.12 -40.84
N THR A 762 58.42 -9.11 -41.29
CA THR A 762 58.11 -10.53 -41.44
C THR A 762 57.64 -11.18 -40.13
N GLU A 763 56.63 -12.03 -40.27
CA GLU A 763 56.00 -12.78 -39.18
C GLU A 763 56.94 -13.87 -38.65
N ASP A 764 57.41 -13.73 -37.41
CA ASP A 764 57.93 -14.85 -36.62
C ASP A 764 56.80 -15.41 -35.74
N THR A 765 56.41 -16.64 -36.05
CA THR A 765 55.26 -17.40 -35.51
C THR A 765 55.56 -18.14 -34.22
N SER A 766 56.32 -17.56 -33.29
CA SER A 766 56.61 -18.23 -31.99
C SER A 766 56.78 -17.26 -30.81
N LYS A 767 55.65 -16.69 -30.36
CA LYS A 767 55.33 -16.32 -28.95
C LYS A 767 54.05 -15.48 -28.97
N LYS A 768 52.89 -16.12 -28.81
CA LYS A 768 51.67 -15.46 -28.34
C LYS A 768 51.89 -15.06 -26.87
N LYS A 769 52.67 -13.99 -26.63
CA LYS A 769 52.72 -13.35 -25.31
C LYS A 769 51.42 -12.54 -25.14
N ASP A 770 50.72 -12.84 -24.07
CA ASP A 770 49.46 -12.26 -23.63
C ASP A 770 49.40 -10.75 -23.86
N LYS A 771 48.50 -10.32 -24.75
CA LYS A 771 48.17 -8.90 -24.86
C LYS A 771 47.31 -8.54 -23.63
N PRO A 772 47.63 -7.45 -22.91
CA PRO A 772 46.85 -7.05 -21.73
C PRO A 772 45.49 -6.50 -22.18
N ASP A 773 44.47 -7.34 -22.10
CA ASP A 773 43.09 -7.00 -22.45
C ASP A 773 42.47 -6.07 -21.39
N GLU A 774 42.11 -4.84 -21.78
CA GLU A 774 41.34 -3.88 -20.95
C GLU A 774 39.90 -4.34 -20.71
N ASP A 775 39.49 -5.46 -21.32
CA ASP A 775 38.17 -6.10 -21.18
C ASP A 775 37.97 -6.73 -19.79
N LYS A 776 39.05 -7.00 -19.06
CA LYS A 776 38.97 -7.56 -17.71
C LYS A 776 39.55 -6.59 -16.68
N LEU A 777 38.68 -6.10 -15.80
CA LEU A 777 39.07 -5.32 -14.64
C LEU A 777 39.68 -6.25 -13.60
N LEU A 778 40.90 -5.92 -13.15
CA LEU A 778 41.61 -6.62 -12.09
C LEU A 778 42.05 -5.61 -11.02
N ILE A 779 41.48 -5.76 -9.84
CA ILE A 779 41.95 -5.13 -8.61
C ILE A 779 42.77 -6.19 -7.89
N TYR A 780 44.05 -5.92 -7.65
CA TYR A 780 44.94 -6.82 -6.92
C TYR A 780 45.45 -6.12 -5.68
N LYS A 781 45.14 -6.64 -4.50
CA LYS A 781 45.52 -6.03 -3.22
C LYS A 781 45.20 -4.53 -3.14
N ASN A 782 43.97 -4.14 -3.48
CA ASN A 782 43.49 -2.75 -3.59
C ASN A 782 44.06 -1.90 -4.74
N ASP A 783 45.02 -2.40 -5.52
CA ASP A 783 45.54 -1.70 -6.69
C ASP A 783 44.75 -2.05 -7.96
N LEU A 784 44.27 -1.04 -8.68
CA LEU A 784 43.63 -1.20 -9.99
C LEU A 784 44.70 -1.38 -11.07
N VAL A 785 45.06 -2.63 -11.34
CA VAL A 785 46.16 -2.99 -12.24
C VAL A 785 45.73 -2.96 -13.71
N ARG A 786 44.53 -3.47 -14.03
CA ARG A 786 44.06 -3.64 -15.42
C ARG A 786 42.59 -3.29 -15.54
N GLY A 787 42.20 -2.80 -16.72
CA GLY A 787 40.81 -2.60 -17.14
C GLY A 787 40.25 -1.22 -16.84
N VAL A 788 39.10 -0.93 -17.44
CA VAL A 788 38.40 0.36 -17.32
C VAL A 788 37.21 0.21 -16.36
N VAL A 789 36.96 1.25 -15.56
CA VAL A 789 35.78 1.32 -14.70
C VAL A 789 34.59 1.80 -15.52
N ASP A 790 33.58 0.94 -15.66
CA ASP A 790 32.35 1.20 -16.41
C ASP A 790 31.10 0.84 -15.61
N LYS A 791 29.92 0.86 -16.25
CA LYS A 791 28.65 0.53 -15.58
C LYS A 791 28.66 -0.85 -14.91
N ALA A 792 29.42 -1.82 -15.43
CA ALA A 792 29.45 -3.17 -14.84
C ALA A 792 30.08 -3.14 -13.43
N GLN A 793 31.00 -2.23 -13.15
CA GLN A 793 31.65 -2.11 -11.84
C GLN A 793 30.73 -1.55 -10.75
N PHE A 794 29.68 -0.83 -11.15
CA PHE A 794 28.63 -0.35 -10.26
C PHE A 794 27.38 -1.28 -10.24
N GLY A 795 27.44 -2.44 -10.90
CA GLY A 795 26.37 -3.43 -10.95
C GLY A 795 26.68 -4.69 -10.14
N ASP A 796 25.94 -5.75 -10.41
CA ASP A 796 25.97 -7.03 -9.68
C ASP A 796 27.37 -7.64 -9.69
N TYR A 797 27.92 -7.97 -8.52
CA TYR A 797 29.30 -8.46 -8.36
C TYR A 797 30.39 -7.47 -8.82
N GLY A 798 30.07 -6.17 -8.94
CA GLY A 798 31.03 -5.11 -9.26
C GLY A 798 31.88 -4.70 -8.06
N MET A 799 32.85 -3.82 -8.31
CA MET A 799 33.76 -3.29 -7.28
C MET A 799 33.04 -2.83 -6.01
N ILE A 800 31.94 -2.07 -6.14
CA ILE A 800 31.22 -1.55 -4.96
C ILE A 800 30.43 -2.64 -4.24
N HIS A 801 29.88 -3.61 -4.97
CA HIS A 801 29.21 -4.76 -4.37
C HIS A 801 30.21 -5.60 -3.55
N THR A 802 31.41 -5.84 -4.09
CA THR A 802 32.49 -6.52 -3.37
C THR A 802 32.89 -5.77 -2.11
N VAL A 803 33.01 -4.44 -2.17
CA VAL A 803 33.32 -3.61 -0.99
C VAL A 803 32.18 -3.66 0.04
N GLN A 804 30.93 -3.68 -0.39
CA GLN A 804 29.77 -3.78 0.50
C GLN A 804 29.72 -5.13 1.23
N GLU A 805 30.08 -6.22 0.55
CA GLU A 805 30.12 -7.56 1.15
C GLU A 805 31.30 -7.71 2.12
N LEU A 806 32.49 -7.23 1.75
CA LEU A 806 33.70 -7.41 2.56
C LEU A 806 33.81 -6.43 3.73
N TYR A 807 33.42 -5.16 3.54
CA TYR A 807 33.64 -4.08 4.52
C TYR A 807 32.34 -3.44 5.03
N GLY A 808 31.19 -3.86 4.52
CA GLY A 808 29.88 -3.38 4.94
C GLY A 808 29.32 -2.20 4.15
N SER A 809 28.04 -1.93 4.39
CA SER A 809 27.23 -0.94 3.67
C SER A 809 27.73 0.52 3.81
N ASN A 810 28.24 0.88 4.98
CA ASN A 810 28.70 2.24 5.25
C ASN A 810 29.97 2.59 4.45
N VAL A 811 30.91 1.64 4.35
CA VAL A 811 32.14 1.81 3.57
C VAL A 811 31.82 1.91 2.08
N ALA A 812 30.89 1.10 1.58
CA ALA A 812 30.41 1.18 0.20
C ALA A 812 29.71 2.52 -0.11
N GLY A 813 28.89 3.04 0.81
CA GLY A 813 28.27 4.36 0.68
C GLY A 813 29.28 5.52 0.66
N ASN A 814 30.34 5.42 1.46
CA ASN A 814 31.44 6.38 1.46
C ASN A 814 32.24 6.32 0.16
N LEU A 815 32.54 5.12 -0.33
CA LEU A 815 33.22 4.92 -1.62
C LEU A 815 32.42 5.49 -2.78
N LEU A 816 31.11 5.24 -2.84
CA LEU A 816 30.23 5.83 -3.84
C LEU A 816 30.24 7.36 -3.79
N SER A 817 30.20 7.95 -2.59
CA SER A 817 30.23 9.40 -2.40
C SER A 817 31.56 10.00 -2.88
N ALA A 818 32.68 9.34 -2.55
CA ALA A 818 34.01 9.79 -2.93
C ALA A 818 34.24 9.71 -4.45
N LEU A 819 33.83 8.59 -5.07
CA LEU A 819 33.88 8.40 -6.52
C LEU A 819 33.02 9.43 -7.26
N SER A 820 31.82 9.74 -6.74
CA SER A 820 30.95 10.77 -7.32
C SER A 820 31.66 12.12 -7.42
N ARG A 821 32.24 12.59 -6.30
CA ARG A 821 32.98 13.87 -6.25
C ARG A 821 34.20 13.85 -7.16
N LEU A 822 34.97 12.77 -7.11
CA LEU A 822 36.15 12.57 -7.95
C LEU A 822 35.80 12.71 -9.44
N PHE A 823 34.79 11.97 -9.89
CA PHE A 823 34.37 11.98 -11.29
C PHE A 823 33.77 13.32 -11.71
N THR A 824 33.05 14.00 -10.82
CA THR A 824 32.54 15.34 -11.10
C THR A 824 33.67 16.35 -11.25
N THR A 825 34.67 16.36 -10.35
CA THR A 825 35.81 17.29 -10.45
C THR A 825 36.66 16.99 -11.68
N PHE A 826 36.93 15.71 -11.98
CA PHE A 826 37.66 15.33 -13.19
C PHE A 826 36.97 15.84 -14.46
N LEU A 827 35.64 15.71 -14.52
CA LEU A 827 34.87 16.18 -15.66
C LEU A 827 34.86 17.72 -15.77
N GLN A 828 34.90 18.45 -14.66
CA GLN A 828 35.04 19.90 -14.67
C GLN A 828 36.39 20.37 -15.24
N MET A 829 37.46 19.57 -15.05
CA MET A 829 38.79 19.89 -15.58
C MET A 829 38.90 19.58 -17.08
N HIS A 830 38.42 18.41 -17.53
CA HIS A 830 38.59 17.95 -18.91
C HIS A 830 37.43 18.32 -19.85
N GLY A 831 36.22 18.48 -19.33
CA GLY A 831 35.00 18.62 -20.11
C GLY A 831 34.59 17.32 -20.85
N PHE A 832 33.32 17.26 -21.26
CA PHE A 832 32.81 16.21 -22.15
C PHE A 832 31.68 16.77 -23.00
N THR A 833 31.70 16.46 -24.30
CA THR A 833 30.73 17.00 -25.26
C THR A 833 30.44 15.97 -26.35
N CYS A 834 29.25 16.03 -26.94
CA CYS A 834 28.85 15.20 -28.07
C CYS A 834 28.39 16.11 -29.21
N GLY A 835 29.04 16.03 -30.36
CA GLY A 835 28.76 16.83 -31.55
C GLY A 835 28.05 16.04 -32.65
N VAL A 836 27.74 16.70 -33.77
CA VAL A 836 27.20 16.04 -34.97
C VAL A 836 28.29 15.22 -35.67
N ASP A 837 29.55 15.64 -35.56
CA ASP A 837 30.72 14.94 -36.08
C ASP A 837 30.93 13.54 -35.48
N ASP A 838 30.46 13.31 -34.26
CA ASP A 838 30.42 11.99 -33.61
C ASP A 838 29.41 11.03 -34.28
N LEU A 839 28.43 11.56 -35.02
CA LEU A 839 27.36 10.80 -35.68
C LEU A 839 27.68 10.48 -37.16
N MET A 840 28.66 11.16 -37.74
CA MET A 840 28.99 11.09 -39.17
C MET A 840 29.75 9.81 -39.52
N LEU A 841 29.36 9.19 -40.64
CA LEU A 841 30.05 8.04 -41.21
C LEU A 841 31.08 8.47 -42.25
N THR A 842 32.09 7.63 -42.47
CA THR A 842 33.00 7.78 -43.61
C THR A 842 32.27 7.51 -44.92
N GLU A 843 32.50 8.31 -45.96
CA GLU A 843 31.77 8.25 -47.24
C GLU A 843 31.75 6.85 -47.86
N GLY A 844 32.91 6.16 -47.90
CA GLY A 844 32.98 4.80 -48.45
C GLY A 844 32.08 3.80 -47.73
N LYS A 845 31.96 3.92 -46.39
CA LYS A 845 31.08 3.07 -45.58
C LYS A 845 29.62 3.46 -45.67
N ASP A 846 29.31 4.73 -45.92
CA ASP A 846 27.94 5.18 -46.14
C ASP A 846 27.38 4.66 -47.48
N VAL A 847 28.22 4.57 -48.51
CA VAL A 847 27.85 3.93 -49.80
C VAL A 847 27.61 2.43 -49.62
N GLU A 848 28.50 1.73 -48.91
CA GLU A 848 28.30 0.31 -48.58
C GLU A 848 26.99 0.07 -47.81
N ARG A 849 26.70 0.93 -46.81
CA ARG A 849 25.44 0.92 -46.04
C ARG A 849 24.24 1.05 -46.98
N MET A 850 24.26 2.05 -47.86
CA MET A 850 23.14 2.31 -48.76
C MET A 850 22.90 1.15 -49.72
N ASN A 851 23.96 0.52 -50.24
CA ASN A 851 23.86 -0.65 -51.10
C ASN A 851 23.25 -1.85 -50.37
N GLN A 852 23.64 -2.09 -49.12
CA GLN A 852 23.05 -3.14 -48.30
C GLN A 852 21.56 -2.87 -48.02
N LEU A 853 21.18 -1.63 -47.69
CA LEU A 853 19.78 -1.28 -47.41
C LEU A 853 18.89 -1.33 -48.67
N LYS A 854 19.39 -0.92 -49.84
CA LYS A 854 18.69 -1.10 -51.12
C LYS A 854 18.44 -2.56 -51.45
N SER A 855 19.39 -3.45 -51.12
CA SER A 855 19.19 -4.89 -51.31
C SER A 855 18.03 -5.44 -50.47
N CYS A 856 17.69 -4.81 -49.35
CA CYS A 856 16.55 -5.19 -48.52
C CYS A 856 15.19 -4.86 -49.19
N GLU A 857 15.11 -3.86 -50.07
CA GLU A 857 13.88 -3.49 -50.77
C GLU A 857 13.39 -4.60 -51.71
N ILE A 858 14.31 -5.35 -52.31
CA ILE A 858 14.03 -6.42 -53.28
C ILE A 858 13.48 -7.69 -52.61
N ILE A 859 13.66 -7.83 -51.29
CA ILE A 859 13.25 -9.03 -50.54
C ILE A 859 11.73 -9.16 -50.46
N GLY A 860 11.01 -8.02 -50.53
CA GLY A 860 9.55 -7.98 -50.46
C GLY A 860 8.89 -8.97 -51.39
N ASP A 861 9.29 -8.97 -52.66
CA ASP A 861 8.70 -9.84 -53.68
C ASP A 861 9.01 -11.32 -53.42
N SER A 862 10.24 -11.64 -53.00
CA SER A 862 10.64 -13.02 -52.70
C SER A 862 9.80 -13.60 -51.54
N VAL A 863 9.55 -12.82 -50.48
CA VAL A 863 8.78 -13.29 -49.32
C VAL A 863 7.30 -13.45 -49.67
N HIS A 864 6.74 -12.54 -50.46
CA HIS A 864 5.33 -12.65 -50.89
C HIS A 864 5.12 -13.84 -51.85
N ARG A 865 6.09 -14.15 -52.73
CA ARG A 865 6.06 -15.37 -53.58
C ARG A 865 6.15 -16.65 -52.75
N GLU A 866 7.06 -16.70 -51.79
CA GLU A 866 7.20 -17.82 -50.86
C GLU A 866 5.93 -18.01 -50.01
N PHE A 867 5.27 -16.93 -49.62
CA PHE A 867 4.03 -16.98 -48.86
C PHE A 867 2.88 -17.62 -49.66
N ILE A 868 2.82 -17.42 -50.97
CA ILE A 868 1.81 -18.02 -51.85
C ILE A 868 2.20 -19.46 -52.24
N GLY A 869 3.48 -19.82 -52.10
CA GLY A 869 4.00 -21.16 -52.43
C GLY A 869 4.50 -21.28 -53.88
N VAL A 870 4.82 -20.15 -54.53
CA VAL A 870 5.33 -20.14 -55.91
C VAL A 870 6.87 -20.05 -55.89
N LYS A 871 7.54 -20.81 -56.77
CA LYS A 871 9.01 -20.80 -56.88
C LYS A 871 9.49 -19.52 -57.58
N ASN A 872 10.68 -19.03 -57.20
CA ASN A 872 11.25 -17.75 -57.67
C ASN A 872 11.47 -17.65 -59.20
N SER A 873 11.35 -18.75 -59.94
CA SER A 873 11.58 -18.84 -61.39
C SER A 873 10.41 -18.40 -62.27
N ASP A 874 9.19 -18.30 -61.74
CA ASP A 874 8.00 -18.03 -62.54
C ASP A 874 7.68 -16.53 -62.56
N ASN A 875 7.58 -15.94 -63.76
CA ASN A 875 7.18 -14.54 -63.95
C ASN A 875 5.66 -14.44 -63.82
N ILE A 876 5.18 -14.01 -62.64
CA ILE A 876 3.75 -13.80 -62.37
C ILE A 876 3.41 -12.33 -62.59
N ASP A 877 2.29 -12.05 -63.27
CA ASP A 877 1.77 -10.70 -63.40
C ASP A 877 1.49 -10.07 -62.02
N PRO A 878 1.86 -8.80 -61.78
CA PRO A 878 1.63 -8.13 -60.49
C PRO A 878 0.16 -8.19 -60.02
N VAL A 879 -0.79 -8.19 -60.95
CA VAL A 879 -2.23 -8.23 -60.66
C VAL A 879 -2.68 -9.60 -60.15
N THR A 880 -2.18 -10.70 -60.71
CA THR A 880 -2.52 -12.05 -60.23
C THR A 880 -1.87 -12.34 -58.88
N LEU A 881 -0.68 -11.79 -58.62
CA LEU A 881 -0.04 -11.82 -57.32
C LEU A 881 -0.90 -11.12 -56.25
N GLN A 882 -1.38 -9.90 -56.51
CA GLN A 882 -2.24 -9.14 -55.60
C GLN A 882 -3.54 -9.87 -55.26
N LEU A 883 -4.23 -10.44 -56.26
CA LEU A 883 -5.47 -11.17 -56.06
C LEU A 883 -5.27 -12.43 -55.20
N ASN A 884 -4.16 -13.14 -55.38
CA ASN A 884 -3.85 -14.35 -54.61
C ASN A 884 -3.50 -14.01 -53.15
N ILE A 885 -2.80 -12.90 -52.90
CA ILE A 885 -2.51 -12.38 -51.55
C ILE A 885 -3.83 -12.01 -50.86
N GLU A 886 -4.70 -11.27 -51.54
CA GLU A 886 -5.99 -10.84 -51.02
C GLU A 886 -6.87 -12.04 -50.65
N LYS A 887 -6.99 -13.02 -51.54
CA LYS A 887 -7.75 -14.26 -51.29
C LYS A 887 -7.24 -14.99 -50.04
N LYS A 888 -5.92 -15.11 -49.89
CA LYS A 888 -5.29 -15.85 -48.79
C LYS A 888 -5.38 -15.14 -47.44
N ILE A 889 -5.35 -13.80 -47.44
CA ILE A 889 -5.47 -13.00 -46.21
C ILE A 889 -6.93 -12.88 -45.78
N ARG A 890 -7.87 -12.75 -46.72
CA ARG A 890 -9.31 -12.70 -46.41
C ARG A 890 -9.88 -14.06 -45.97
N SER A 891 -9.32 -15.16 -46.48
CA SER A 891 -9.77 -16.51 -46.11
C SER A 891 -9.32 -16.94 -44.72
N ASN A 892 -8.14 -16.48 -44.25
CA ASN A 892 -7.63 -16.79 -42.92
C ASN A 892 -6.96 -15.56 -42.29
N GLY A 893 -7.58 -15.02 -41.23
CA GLY A 893 -7.06 -13.85 -40.50
C GLY A 893 -5.68 -14.06 -39.88
N GLU A 894 -5.29 -15.30 -39.59
CA GLU A 894 -3.93 -15.63 -39.08
C GLU A 894 -2.86 -15.64 -40.18
N ALA A 895 -3.28 -15.70 -41.45
CA ALA A 895 -2.35 -15.72 -42.59
C ALA A 895 -1.61 -14.38 -42.74
N ALA A 896 -2.22 -13.24 -42.39
CA ALA A 896 -1.57 -11.94 -42.36
C ALA A 896 -0.40 -11.89 -41.36
N LEU A 897 -0.59 -12.46 -40.16
CA LEU A 897 0.45 -12.54 -39.14
C LEU A 897 1.62 -13.41 -39.59
N THR A 898 1.34 -14.50 -40.31
CA THR A 898 2.36 -15.39 -40.85
C THR A 898 3.22 -14.68 -41.89
N LEU A 899 2.61 -13.90 -42.78
CA LEU A 899 3.31 -13.07 -43.76
C LEU A 899 4.20 -12.03 -43.07
N ASP A 900 3.67 -11.32 -42.08
CA ASP A 900 4.42 -10.29 -41.34
C ASP A 900 5.61 -10.87 -40.58
N ARG A 901 5.47 -12.04 -39.95
CA ARG A 901 6.57 -12.75 -39.26
C ARG A 901 7.66 -13.18 -40.23
N LYS A 902 7.29 -13.75 -41.39
CA LYS A 902 8.24 -14.13 -42.44
C LYS A 902 9.02 -12.92 -42.94
N MET A 903 8.33 -11.81 -43.18
CA MET A 903 8.96 -10.59 -43.65
C MET A 903 9.94 -10.02 -42.62
N THR A 904 9.51 -9.91 -41.36
CA THR A 904 10.32 -9.38 -40.26
C THR A 904 11.55 -10.25 -40.00
N SER A 905 11.42 -11.58 -40.02
CA SER A 905 12.55 -12.51 -39.87
C SER A 905 13.61 -12.33 -40.98
N ASN A 906 13.17 -12.25 -42.24
CA ASN A 906 14.08 -12.04 -43.38
C ASN A 906 14.79 -10.69 -43.32
N LEU A 907 14.06 -9.61 -43.00
CA LEU A 907 14.63 -8.27 -42.83
C LEU A 907 15.65 -8.24 -41.68
N ASN A 908 15.27 -8.75 -40.51
CA ASN A 908 16.15 -8.79 -39.35
C ASN A 908 17.42 -9.63 -39.60
N SER A 909 17.33 -10.73 -40.35
CA SER A 909 18.49 -11.55 -40.71
C SER A 909 19.52 -10.76 -41.54
N ARG A 910 19.07 -9.92 -42.47
CA ARG A 910 19.92 -9.13 -43.38
C ARG A 910 20.46 -7.86 -42.73
N THR A 911 19.69 -7.27 -41.82
CA THR A 911 20.12 -6.13 -41.02
C THR A 911 21.11 -6.55 -39.91
N SER A 912 20.89 -7.71 -39.29
CA SER A 912 21.73 -8.22 -38.19
C SER A 912 23.01 -8.91 -38.67
N SER A 913 23.11 -9.25 -39.96
CA SER A 913 24.30 -9.84 -40.58
C SER A 913 25.12 -8.80 -41.37
N GLY A 914 26.45 -8.98 -41.38
CA GLY A 914 27.34 -8.24 -42.29
C GLY A 914 27.85 -6.89 -41.78
N ILE A 915 27.94 -5.92 -42.71
CA ILE A 915 28.68 -4.66 -42.60
C ILE A 915 28.00 -3.68 -41.63
N LEU A 916 26.67 -3.68 -41.54
CA LEU A 916 25.89 -2.82 -40.64
C LEU A 916 26.28 -2.96 -39.16
N LYS A 917 26.65 -4.17 -38.72
CA LYS A 917 27.12 -4.43 -37.35
C LYS A 917 28.54 -3.88 -37.10
N LYS A 918 29.40 -3.89 -38.14
CA LYS A 918 30.79 -3.40 -38.07
C LYS A 918 30.91 -1.90 -38.35
N LEU A 919 29.90 -1.32 -39.00
CA LEU A 919 29.86 0.08 -39.41
C LEU A 919 30.01 1.04 -38.24
N LEU A 920 29.37 0.77 -37.09
CA LEU A 920 29.48 1.59 -35.88
C LEU A 920 30.79 1.39 -35.10
N SER A 921 31.64 0.45 -35.51
CA SER A 921 32.96 0.25 -34.88
C SER A 921 34.10 0.77 -35.78
N GLU A 922 33.97 0.60 -37.10
CA GLU A 922 35.06 0.88 -38.05
C GLU A 922 34.72 1.99 -39.07
N GLY A 923 33.45 2.32 -39.27
CA GLY A 923 32.97 3.21 -40.33
C GLY A 923 32.60 4.63 -39.89
N ILE A 924 32.93 5.00 -38.66
CA ILE A 924 32.65 6.34 -38.11
C ILE A 924 33.81 7.29 -38.42
N LEU A 925 33.51 8.56 -38.66
CA LEU A 925 34.50 9.60 -38.93
C LEU A 925 35.52 9.74 -37.78
N LYS A 926 35.02 9.80 -36.54
CA LYS A 926 35.85 9.73 -35.33
C LYS A 926 36.03 8.29 -34.87
N PRO A 927 37.26 7.86 -34.52
CA PRO A 927 37.49 6.51 -34.02
C PRO A 927 36.75 6.28 -32.70
N SER A 928 36.30 5.05 -32.48
CA SER A 928 35.49 4.64 -31.31
C SER A 928 36.01 5.15 -29.98
N GLY A 929 37.33 5.08 -29.74
CA GLY A 929 37.95 5.53 -28.48
C GLY A 929 38.04 7.05 -28.27
N LYS A 930 37.75 7.88 -29.29
CA LYS A 930 37.63 9.34 -29.18
C LYS A 930 36.19 9.84 -29.39
N ASN A 931 35.33 8.99 -29.94
CA ASN A 931 33.95 9.33 -30.22
C ASN A 931 33.12 9.26 -28.93
N CYS A 932 32.48 10.38 -28.59
CA CYS A 932 31.73 10.54 -27.36
C CYS A 932 30.41 9.75 -27.35
N ILE A 933 29.66 9.69 -28.47
CA ILE A 933 28.42 8.89 -28.54
C ILE A 933 28.73 7.39 -28.42
N SER A 934 29.84 6.96 -29.04
CA SER A 934 30.31 5.58 -28.97
C SER A 934 30.72 5.22 -27.54
N LEU A 935 31.44 6.12 -26.85
CA LEU A 935 31.84 5.93 -25.46
C LEU A 935 30.63 5.86 -24.52
N MET A 936 29.65 6.75 -24.65
CA MET A 936 28.45 6.75 -23.78
C MET A 936 27.65 5.46 -23.89
N THR A 937 27.45 4.97 -25.11
CA THR A 937 26.60 3.81 -25.39
C THR A 937 27.29 2.48 -25.06
N THR A 938 28.60 2.36 -25.33
CA THR A 938 29.40 1.17 -24.99
C THR A 938 29.64 1.04 -23.49
N SER A 939 30.07 2.12 -22.81
CA SER A 939 30.25 2.15 -21.35
C SER A 939 28.93 1.96 -20.57
N GLY A 940 27.79 2.24 -21.22
CA GLY A 940 26.47 2.15 -20.62
C GLY A 940 26.08 3.37 -19.79
N ALA A 941 26.74 4.51 -19.99
CA ALA A 941 26.38 5.78 -19.36
C ALA A 941 24.97 6.23 -19.73
N LYS A 942 24.69 6.32 -21.04
CA LYS A 942 23.37 6.66 -21.57
C LYS A 942 23.22 6.16 -23.01
N GLY A 943 22.02 5.67 -23.33
CA GLY A 943 21.70 5.11 -24.65
C GLY A 943 22.21 3.69 -24.86
N SER A 944 21.76 3.10 -25.96
CA SER A 944 22.16 1.75 -26.40
C SER A 944 22.81 1.80 -27.78
N MET A 945 23.44 0.70 -28.19
CA MET A 945 23.93 0.53 -29.56
C MET A 945 22.81 0.67 -30.60
N VAL A 946 21.58 0.27 -30.26
CA VAL A 946 20.40 0.40 -31.13
C VAL A 946 20.08 1.88 -31.37
N ASN A 947 20.11 2.71 -30.33
CA ASN A 947 19.87 4.15 -30.46
C ASN A 947 20.91 4.79 -31.38
N PHE A 948 22.18 4.41 -31.20
CA PHE A 948 23.25 4.91 -32.06
C PHE A 948 23.08 4.45 -33.51
N GLN A 949 22.65 3.21 -33.72
CA GLN A 949 22.31 2.68 -35.04
C GLN A 949 21.15 3.44 -35.69
N GLN A 950 20.09 3.78 -34.96
CA GLN A 950 18.94 4.50 -35.50
C GLN A 950 19.29 5.93 -35.92
N ILE A 951 20.24 6.56 -35.22
CA ILE A 951 20.68 7.92 -35.54
C ILE A 951 21.60 7.92 -36.79
N SER A 952 22.60 7.04 -36.82
CA SER A 952 23.67 7.09 -37.83
C SER A 952 23.50 6.10 -38.99
N SER A 953 22.72 5.02 -38.84
CA SER A 953 22.58 3.95 -39.84
C SER A 953 21.20 3.92 -40.50
N HIS A 954 20.16 3.49 -39.78
CA HIS A 954 18.77 3.37 -40.24
C HIS A 954 17.83 3.07 -39.07
N LEU A 955 16.54 3.41 -39.18
CA LEU A 955 15.53 3.14 -38.14
C LEU A 955 15.12 1.66 -38.06
N GLY A 956 14.97 1.00 -39.21
CA GLY A 956 14.54 -0.40 -39.31
C GLY A 956 13.02 -0.59 -39.33
N GLN A 957 12.58 -1.83 -39.13
CA GLN A 957 11.15 -2.21 -39.15
C GLN A 957 10.42 -1.60 -37.94
N GLN A 958 9.34 -0.87 -38.20
CA GLN A 958 8.41 -0.44 -37.16
C GLN A 958 7.41 -1.56 -36.87
N GLU A 959 7.36 -1.99 -35.61
CA GLU A 959 6.45 -3.04 -35.14
C GLU A 959 5.34 -2.41 -34.28
N LEU A 960 4.11 -2.88 -34.47
CA LEU A 960 2.93 -2.47 -33.70
C LEU A 960 2.23 -3.71 -33.13
N GLU A 961 2.09 -3.83 -31.81
CA GLU A 961 1.56 -5.01 -31.11
C GLU A 961 2.23 -6.34 -31.54
N GLY A 962 3.52 -6.29 -31.89
CA GLY A 962 4.27 -7.44 -32.44
C GLY A 962 3.91 -7.81 -33.88
N LYS A 963 3.20 -6.94 -34.60
CA LYS A 963 2.82 -7.04 -36.02
C LYS A 963 3.49 -5.92 -36.82
N ARG A 964 3.39 -5.96 -38.14
CA ARG A 964 3.81 -4.82 -38.99
C ARG A 964 2.69 -3.77 -39.04
N VAL A 965 2.93 -2.69 -39.79
CA VAL A 965 1.96 -1.62 -39.99
C VAL A 965 0.60 -2.19 -40.46
N PRO A 966 -0.51 -1.80 -39.81
CA PRO A 966 -1.83 -2.29 -40.16
C PRO A 966 -2.24 -1.87 -41.56
N ARG A 967 -2.98 -2.75 -42.24
CA ARG A 967 -3.55 -2.50 -43.58
C ARG A 967 -5.02 -2.10 -43.44
N MET A 968 -5.46 -1.14 -44.24
CA MET A 968 -6.86 -0.78 -44.41
C MET A 968 -7.63 -1.90 -45.14
N VAL A 969 -8.97 -1.85 -45.12
CA VAL A 969 -9.83 -2.80 -45.85
C VAL A 969 -9.53 -2.86 -47.35
N SER A 970 -9.03 -1.76 -47.91
CA SER A 970 -8.57 -1.64 -49.29
C SER A 970 -7.23 -2.35 -49.58
N GLY A 971 -6.60 -2.98 -48.58
CA GLY A 971 -5.28 -3.61 -48.69
C GLY A 971 -4.10 -2.63 -48.68
N LYS A 972 -4.35 -1.32 -48.50
CA LYS A 972 -3.33 -0.26 -48.43
C LYS A 972 -2.88 -0.01 -46.99
N THR A 973 -1.60 0.27 -46.78
CA THR A 973 -1.08 0.76 -45.48
C THR A 973 -1.18 2.27 -45.33
N LEU A 974 -0.95 3.01 -46.43
CA LEU A 974 -1.22 4.45 -46.56
C LEU A 974 -1.84 4.76 -47.92
N PRO A 975 -2.55 5.91 -48.06
CA PRO A 975 -3.14 6.32 -49.33
C PRO A 975 -2.14 6.44 -50.49
N CYS A 976 -0.87 6.74 -50.19
CA CYS A 976 0.22 6.88 -51.16
C CYS A 976 0.76 5.55 -51.69
N PHE A 977 0.48 4.42 -51.03
CA PHE A 977 0.92 3.11 -51.49
C PHE A 977 -0.16 2.42 -52.33
N PRO A 978 0.23 1.62 -53.34
CA PRO A 978 -0.72 0.81 -54.08
C PRO A 978 -1.34 -0.28 -53.17
N PRO A 979 -2.54 -0.77 -53.49
CA PRO A 979 -3.12 -1.91 -52.78
C PRO A 979 -2.18 -3.11 -52.81
N TRP A 980 -2.00 -3.78 -51.67
CA TRP A 980 -1.18 -4.99 -51.55
C TRP A 980 0.28 -4.83 -52.01
N ASP A 981 0.86 -3.65 -51.78
CA ASP A 981 2.28 -3.39 -52.06
C ASP A 981 3.18 -4.41 -51.33
N CYS A 982 4.05 -5.07 -52.09
CA CYS A 982 5.00 -6.06 -51.60
C CYS A 982 6.26 -5.41 -51.01
N SER A 983 6.47 -4.11 -51.22
CA SER A 983 7.64 -3.39 -50.76
C SER A 983 7.78 -3.43 -49.23
N PRO A 984 9.00 -3.59 -48.68
CA PRO A 984 9.21 -3.52 -47.24
C PRO A 984 8.81 -2.15 -46.66
N ARG A 985 9.01 -1.08 -47.43
CA ARG A 985 8.72 0.31 -47.05
C ARG A 985 7.23 0.53 -46.79
N ALA A 986 6.35 -0.01 -47.64
CA ALA A 986 4.91 0.08 -47.43
C ALA A 986 4.46 -0.59 -46.13
N GLY A 987 5.15 -1.64 -45.68
CA GLY A 987 4.89 -2.28 -44.40
C GLY A 987 5.71 -1.75 -43.22
N GLY A 988 6.27 -0.54 -43.32
CA GLY A 988 6.92 0.16 -42.20
C GLY A 988 8.40 -0.14 -41.99
N PHE A 989 9.12 -0.66 -42.99
CA PHE A 989 10.58 -0.74 -42.94
C PHE A 989 11.22 0.59 -43.35
N ILE A 990 11.84 1.28 -42.40
CA ILE A 990 12.44 2.61 -42.60
C ILE A 990 13.94 2.47 -42.85
N ILE A 991 14.38 2.88 -44.04
CA ILE A 991 15.77 2.84 -44.49
C ILE A 991 16.53 4.10 -44.06
N ASP A 992 15.80 5.21 -43.95
CA ASP A 992 16.37 6.48 -43.54
C ASP A 992 16.69 6.50 -42.05
N ARG A 993 17.47 7.52 -41.65
CA ARG A 993 18.02 7.69 -40.32
C ARG A 993 17.68 9.09 -39.80
N PHE A 994 17.72 9.27 -38.48
CA PHE A 994 17.41 10.58 -37.89
C PHE A 994 18.35 11.69 -38.37
N LEU A 995 19.61 11.38 -38.67
CA LEU A 995 20.59 12.35 -39.16
C LEU A 995 20.21 13.00 -40.50
N THR A 996 19.56 12.26 -41.41
CA THR A 996 19.18 12.73 -42.75
C THR A 996 17.69 13.06 -42.87
N ALA A 997 16.96 13.03 -41.75
CA ALA A 997 15.50 13.10 -41.67
C ALA A 997 14.78 11.92 -42.34
N LEU A 998 13.47 11.81 -42.09
CA LEU A 998 12.59 10.74 -42.57
C LEU A 998 11.66 11.26 -43.67
N HIS A 999 11.30 10.39 -44.62
CA HIS A 999 10.24 10.70 -45.57
C HIS A 999 8.87 10.81 -44.88
N PRO A 1000 7.89 11.57 -45.43
CA PRO A 1000 6.57 11.75 -44.80
C PRO A 1000 5.82 10.44 -44.50
N GLN A 1001 5.98 9.44 -45.36
CA GLN A 1001 5.35 8.11 -45.24
C GLN A 1001 5.93 7.35 -44.03
N GLU A 1002 7.25 7.36 -43.91
CA GLU A 1002 8.02 6.73 -42.85
C GLU A 1002 7.83 7.44 -41.51
N TYR A 1003 7.78 8.78 -41.54
CA TYR A 1003 7.47 9.60 -40.38
C TYR A 1003 6.11 9.22 -39.77
N TYR A 1004 5.09 9.00 -40.62
CA TYR A 1004 3.77 8.59 -40.13
C TYR A 1004 3.80 7.21 -39.46
N PHE A 1005 4.51 6.23 -40.04
CA PHE A 1005 4.69 4.92 -39.42
C PHE A 1005 5.46 5.00 -38.10
N HIS A 1006 6.48 5.85 -38.03
CA HIS A 1006 7.23 6.07 -36.80
C HIS A 1006 6.35 6.70 -35.70
N CYS A 1007 5.47 7.65 -36.07
CA CYS A 1007 4.49 8.24 -35.16
C CYS A 1007 3.50 7.19 -34.61
N MET A 1008 3.08 6.21 -35.42
CA MET A 1008 2.24 5.11 -34.93
C MET A 1008 2.97 4.31 -33.83
N ALA A 1009 4.21 3.91 -34.09
CA ALA A 1009 5.02 3.13 -33.15
C ALA A 1009 5.29 3.90 -31.85
N GLY A 1010 5.58 5.21 -31.97
CA GLY A 1010 5.74 6.08 -30.81
C GLY A 1010 4.47 6.19 -29.96
N ARG A 1011 3.29 6.29 -30.60
CA ARG A 1011 2.00 6.39 -29.89
C ARG A 1011 1.65 5.11 -29.14
N GLU A 1012 1.97 3.94 -29.68
CA GLU A 1012 1.76 2.67 -28.98
C GLU A 1012 2.55 2.59 -27.68
N GLY A 1013 3.84 2.96 -27.71
CA GLY A 1013 4.67 3.01 -26.51
C GLY A 1013 4.08 3.93 -25.43
N LEU A 1014 3.49 5.06 -25.83
CA LEU A 1014 2.77 5.95 -24.92
C LEU A 1014 1.52 5.26 -24.35
N ILE A 1015 0.66 4.66 -25.19
CA ILE A 1015 -0.56 3.96 -24.75
C ILE A 1015 -0.23 2.84 -23.76
N GLY A 1016 0.81 2.04 -24.03
CA GLY A 1016 1.28 1.01 -23.11
C GLY A 1016 1.67 1.59 -21.74
N THR A 1017 2.30 2.77 -21.74
CA THR A 1017 2.64 3.50 -20.51
C THR A 1017 1.39 3.96 -19.75
N TRP A 1018 0.35 4.45 -20.44
CA TRP A 1018 -0.91 4.88 -19.81
C TRP A 1018 -1.67 3.73 -19.12
N VAL A 1019 -1.69 2.53 -19.73
CA VAL A 1019 -2.38 1.36 -19.16
C VAL A 1019 -1.64 0.78 -17.95
N LEU A 1020 -0.32 0.98 -17.85
CA LEU A 1020 0.50 0.41 -16.77
C LEU A 1020 0.23 1.03 -15.38
N TRP A 1021 -0.45 2.17 -15.31
CA TRP A 1021 -0.73 2.89 -14.05
C TRP A 1021 -1.73 2.20 -13.10
N VAL A 1022 -2.18 0.97 -13.39
CA VAL A 1022 -3.17 0.26 -12.58
C VAL A 1022 -2.52 -0.41 -11.35
N ALA A 1023 -2.37 0.37 -10.27
CA ALA A 1023 -1.84 -0.06 -8.97
C ALA A 1023 -2.77 -0.96 -8.12
N TYR A 1024 -3.71 -1.68 -8.73
CA TYR A 1024 -4.72 -2.46 -7.98
C TYR A 1024 -4.19 -3.80 -7.44
N VAL A 1025 -3.23 -4.42 -8.14
CA VAL A 1025 -2.68 -5.74 -7.80
C VAL A 1025 -1.88 -5.75 -6.48
N PRO A 1026 -0.97 -4.79 -6.20
CA PRO A 1026 -0.17 -4.79 -4.97
C PRO A 1026 -1.02 -4.78 -3.70
N HIS A 1027 -2.11 -4.00 -3.68
CA HIS A 1027 -3.01 -3.93 -2.52
C HIS A 1027 -3.68 -5.26 -2.16
N ARG A 1028 -3.86 -6.18 -3.12
CA ARG A 1028 -4.38 -7.53 -2.83
C ARG A 1028 -3.31 -8.46 -2.28
N VAL A 1029 -2.03 -8.23 -2.57
CA VAL A 1029 -0.92 -9.07 -2.11
C VAL A 1029 -0.46 -8.69 -0.68
N VAL A 1030 -0.71 -7.44 -0.25
CA VAL A 1030 -0.46 -6.99 1.13
C VAL A 1030 -1.30 -7.74 2.18
N LEU A 1031 -2.23 -8.62 1.78
CA LEU A 1031 -2.87 -9.60 2.70
C LEU A 1031 -1.86 -10.47 3.50
N VAL A 1032 -0.58 -10.48 3.10
CA VAL A 1032 0.56 -11.13 3.77
C VAL A 1032 1.13 -10.31 4.95
N GLU A 1033 0.56 -9.15 5.30
CA GLU A 1033 1.08 -8.18 6.31
C GLU A 1033 1.47 -8.79 7.67
N TYR A 1034 0.87 -9.92 8.08
CA TYR A 1034 1.12 -10.58 9.37
C TYR A 1034 2.09 -11.76 9.32
N LEU A 1035 2.60 -12.16 8.15
CA LEU A 1035 3.62 -13.20 8.04
C LEU A 1035 4.98 -12.62 8.44
N SER A 1036 5.25 -12.66 9.74
CA SER A 1036 6.58 -12.41 10.30
C SER A 1036 7.34 -13.73 10.42
N ALA A 1037 8.64 -13.70 10.14
CA ALA A 1037 9.49 -14.84 10.39
C ALA A 1037 9.65 -15.00 11.90
N TRP A 1038 8.88 -15.89 12.52
CA TRP A 1038 9.18 -16.42 13.84
C TRP A 1038 10.42 -17.31 13.73
N PHE A 1039 11.59 -16.69 13.61
CA PHE A 1039 12.84 -17.38 13.85
C PHE A 1039 12.96 -17.61 15.36
N SER A 1040 12.47 -18.78 15.80
CA SER A 1040 12.96 -19.39 17.04
C SER A 1040 14.49 -19.45 16.97
N PRO A 1041 15.23 -19.01 18.01
CA PRO A 1041 16.70 -18.97 18.00
C PRO A 1041 17.35 -20.36 18.10
N PHE A 1042 16.61 -21.45 17.88
CA PHE A 1042 17.14 -22.82 17.80
C PHE A 1042 17.61 -23.16 16.39
N ASN A 1043 18.71 -22.55 15.95
CA ASN A 1043 19.69 -23.12 15.02
C ASN A 1043 20.82 -22.10 14.83
N ARG A 1044 21.77 -22.13 15.78
CA ARG A 1044 23.14 -21.69 15.57
C ARG A 1044 24.05 -22.89 15.66
#